data_AF-A0A5N5PYG8-F1
#
_entry.id   AF-A0A5N5PYG8-F1
#
_cell.length_a   1.000
_cell.length_b   1.000
_cell.length_c   1.000
_cell.angle_alpha   90.00
_cell.angle_beta   90.00
_cell.angle_gamma   90.00
#
_symmetry.space_group_name_H-M   'P 1'
#
loop_
_entity.id
_entity.type
_entity.pdbx_description
1 polymer ?
#
loop_
_entity_poly.entity_id
_entity_poly.type
_entity_poly.pdbx_seq_one_letter_code
_entity_poly.pdbx_strand_id
1 'polypeptide(L)'
;MRRLFVCVGALLALANIMEARPKAAGNEKCKSGPVDLVFIIDGSRSVRPHEFETMRKFMIDIINEMDISPNAARVGVVQYSSQVQNVFSLKQFITHEDMVKAIKEIVPLAQGTMTGLAIRYAMNVAFSAEEGARPNVPHVAVIVTDGRPQDRVAEVAAAARESGIEIYAVGVARADMTSLRAMASPPFEDHVFLVESFDLIHQFGLQFQDKLCKIDLCVESDHGCDHICESSPGSYQCLCLPGYTLQDDGKTCTAIDLCAEEKHDCEQICISSPGSFNCDCNTGYTLNEDKRTCTMIDYCSFGNHSCQHECVSILNGFNCHCKEGYILNDDGRTCTMINYCSFGNDSCEHSCVGVLNGFYCQCSEGYKLNKDERTCTMIDYCSFGNDSCEHKCVSILSGFYCLCNDGYKLNDDKKTCAMIDYCSFGNHSCDHECVSVLNGFHCRCNEGYTLQGDGKTCQVDNLCNVVEHGCQHQCVSTPGSYHCICPEGHLLQEDGKSCGSCRSANIDLVLLIDGSKSVRPQNFELVKQFVNQVVDQLDISAHGTRVGLVQYSSRVRTEFPLNMYKSKEEIKAAVMKVAYMEKGTMTGLALQHMVQESFSEAEGARAASRNIPRVGLVFTDGRSQDDITEWAKKAKEAGITMYAVGVGKAVEDELREIASEPVEKHFFYTSDFTAINQIAENLKLNVCPEESQGEIEVKDPCACDSLVEFQQATMVTLNQLNQKHILFREDSLVW
;
A
#
# COMPACT_ATOMS: atom_id res chain seq x y z
N MET A 1 18.57 37.89 26.52
CA MET A 1 17.20 37.91 27.10
C MET A 1 16.23 38.68 26.17
N ARG A 2 15.99 38.17 24.96
CA ARG A 2 14.92 38.57 23.98
C ARG A 2 15.14 37.81 22.65
N ARG A 3 15.29 36.49 22.75
CA ARG A 3 15.22 35.54 21.61
C ARG A 3 14.65 34.21 22.12
N LEU A 4 13.57 34.34 22.91
CA LEU A 4 12.88 33.24 23.55
C LEU A 4 11.39 33.61 23.70
N PHE A 5 10.75 34.14 22.65
CA PHE A 5 9.30 34.47 22.66
C PHE A 5 8.65 34.60 21.25
N VAL A 6 9.18 33.95 20.20
CA VAL A 6 8.53 33.93 18.86
C VAL A 6 8.46 32.51 18.26
N CYS A 7 8.52 31.45 19.09
CA CYS A 7 8.22 30.08 18.66
C CYS A 7 7.22 29.36 19.57
N VAL A 8 6.30 30.12 20.19
CA VAL A 8 5.17 29.58 20.97
C VAL A 8 3.81 29.99 20.35
N GLY A 9 3.81 30.71 19.23
CA GLY A 9 2.59 31.10 18.50
C GLY A 9 2.26 30.27 17.26
N ALA A 10 3.15 29.38 16.81
CA ALA A 10 3.02 28.65 15.53
C ALA A 10 3.01 27.11 15.69
N LEU A 11 2.81 26.59 16.91
CA LEU A 11 2.74 25.15 17.21
C LEU A 11 1.41 24.73 17.88
N LEU A 12 0.37 25.56 17.78
CA LEU A 12 -1.01 25.24 18.21
C LEU A 12 -2.03 25.25 17.05
N ALA A 13 -1.58 25.29 15.80
CA ALA A 13 -2.46 25.32 14.61
C ALA A 13 -2.16 24.22 13.57
N LEU A 14 -1.45 23.15 13.95
CA LEU A 14 -1.26 21.94 13.13
C LEU A 14 -1.39 20.66 13.98
N ALA A 15 -2.32 20.68 14.92
CA ALA A 15 -2.79 19.48 15.63
C ALA A 15 -4.31 19.60 15.80
N ASN A 16 -5.04 19.43 14.70
CA ASN A 16 -6.48 19.12 14.66
C ASN A 16 -6.91 18.89 13.20
N ILE A 17 -6.32 17.90 12.54
CA ILE A 17 -6.96 17.19 11.44
C ILE A 17 -6.71 15.70 11.70
N MET A 18 -7.79 14.93 11.74
CA MET A 18 -7.92 13.54 12.21
C MET A 18 -8.20 13.37 13.71
N GLU A 19 -9.40 13.79 14.13
CA GLU A 19 -10.38 12.91 14.78
C GLU A 19 -11.67 13.68 15.07
N ALA A 20 -12.58 13.68 14.08
CA ALA A 20 -13.99 13.93 14.33
C ALA A 20 -14.80 12.99 13.42
N ARG A 21 -15.09 11.79 13.94
CA ARG A 21 -16.28 11.04 13.52
C ARG A 21 -17.49 11.93 13.79
N PRO A 22 -18.39 12.21 12.83
CA PRO A 22 -19.76 12.52 13.19
C PRO A 22 -20.40 11.20 13.64
N LYS A 23 -20.65 11.09 14.95
CA LYS A 23 -21.62 10.11 15.47
C LYS A 23 -22.99 10.48 14.88
N ALA A 24 -23.63 9.49 14.29
CA ALA A 24 -24.93 9.54 13.65
C ALA A 24 -26.02 10.25 14.47
N ALA A 25 -26.81 11.08 13.80
CA ALA A 25 -28.25 11.25 14.07
C ALA A 25 -28.90 12.07 12.94
N GLY A 26 -29.56 11.36 12.02
CA GLY A 26 -30.41 11.96 10.99
C GLY A 26 -30.99 10.85 10.14
N ASN A 27 -32.29 10.62 10.26
CA ASN A 27 -33.07 9.62 9.55
C ASN A 27 -33.17 9.98 8.04
N GLU A 28 -32.06 9.96 7.32
CA GLU A 28 -32.05 10.20 5.87
C GLU A 28 -32.25 8.88 5.14
N LYS A 29 -33.45 8.71 4.61
CA LYS A 29 -33.80 7.65 3.64
C LYS A 29 -32.80 7.69 2.49
N CYS A 30 -32.32 6.52 2.06
CA CYS A 30 -31.44 6.45 0.90
C CYS A 30 -32.12 7.09 -0.32
N LYS A 31 -31.52 8.14 -0.87
CA LYS A 31 -31.94 8.74 -2.13
C LYS A 31 -31.29 8.00 -3.30
N SER A 32 -31.66 6.72 -3.51
CA SER A 32 -31.31 5.99 -4.72
C SER A 32 -31.81 6.79 -5.93
N GLY A 33 -30.97 7.04 -6.93
CA GLY A 33 -31.41 7.77 -8.12
C GLY A 33 -32.34 6.93 -8.97
N PRO A 34 -32.70 7.38 -10.18
CA PRO A 34 -33.72 6.71 -10.98
C PRO A 34 -33.35 5.24 -11.21
N VAL A 35 -34.22 4.33 -10.76
CA VAL A 35 -34.11 2.87 -10.94
C VAL A 35 -35.48 2.29 -11.24
N ASP A 36 -35.55 1.30 -12.14
CA ASP A 36 -36.76 0.52 -12.38
C ASP A 36 -36.57 -0.87 -11.75
N LEU A 37 -37.28 -1.12 -10.66
CA LEU A 37 -37.15 -2.34 -9.85
C LEU A 37 -38.37 -3.24 -10.02
N VAL A 38 -38.17 -4.50 -10.40
CA VAL A 38 -39.26 -5.49 -10.46
C VAL A 38 -38.98 -6.63 -9.49
N PHE A 39 -39.87 -6.81 -8.52
CA PHE A 39 -39.87 -8.00 -7.66
C PHE A 39 -40.55 -9.16 -8.37
N ILE A 40 -39.85 -10.29 -8.46
CA ILE A 40 -40.36 -11.53 -9.05
C ILE A 40 -40.47 -12.56 -7.92
N ILE A 41 -41.70 -12.75 -7.41
CA ILE A 41 -41.95 -13.53 -6.20
C ILE A 41 -42.53 -14.91 -6.50
N ASP A 42 -42.02 -15.91 -5.81
CA ASP A 42 -42.49 -17.29 -5.88
C ASP A 42 -43.78 -17.47 -5.06
N GLY A 43 -44.88 -17.74 -5.75
CA GLY A 43 -46.18 -18.08 -5.16
C GLY A 43 -46.51 -19.57 -5.30
N SER A 44 -45.50 -20.44 -5.41
CA SER A 44 -45.68 -21.88 -5.57
C SER A 44 -46.20 -22.59 -4.31
N ARG A 45 -46.51 -23.88 -4.44
CA ARG A 45 -47.02 -24.70 -3.33
C ARG A 45 -45.98 -24.95 -2.24
N SER A 46 -44.68 -24.89 -2.56
CA SER A 46 -43.62 -25.13 -1.58
C SER A 46 -43.57 -24.05 -0.51
N VAL A 47 -43.94 -22.82 -0.90
CA VAL A 47 -44.02 -21.67 -0.01
C VAL A 47 -45.23 -21.78 0.91
N ARG A 48 -44.99 -21.87 2.22
CA ARG A 48 -46.03 -21.93 3.24
C ARG A 48 -46.67 -20.55 3.44
N PRO A 49 -47.91 -20.46 3.96
CA PRO A 49 -48.59 -19.18 4.15
C PRO A 49 -47.81 -18.15 4.98
N HIS A 50 -47.12 -18.57 6.04
CA HIS A 50 -46.30 -17.67 6.86
C HIS A 50 -45.02 -17.20 6.14
N GLU A 51 -44.44 -18.05 5.31
CA GLU A 51 -43.27 -17.73 4.47
C GLU A 51 -43.66 -16.68 3.42
N PHE A 52 -44.84 -16.85 2.82
CA PHE A 52 -45.41 -15.89 1.87
C PHE A 52 -45.70 -14.53 2.52
N GLU A 53 -46.23 -14.52 3.75
CA GLU A 53 -46.44 -13.27 4.50
C GLU A 53 -45.12 -12.55 4.77
N THR A 54 -44.06 -13.30 5.03
CA THR A 54 -42.74 -12.72 5.29
C THR A 54 -42.13 -12.15 4.00
N MET A 55 -42.38 -12.74 2.83
CA MET A 55 -42.03 -12.13 1.53
C MET A 55 -42.78 -10.82 1.28
N ARG A 56 -44.07 -10.74 1.63
CA ARG A 56 -44.82 -9.49 1.54
C ARG A 56 -44.20 -8.42 2.41
N LYS A 57 -43.90 -8.77 3.67
CA LYS A 57 -43.26 -7.86 4.61
C LYS A 57 -41.90 -7.38 4.09
N PHE A 58 -41.10 -8.29 3.56
CA PHE A 58 -39.82 -7.97 2.95
C PHE A 58 -39.92 -6.95 1.80
N MET A 59 -40.85 -7.15 0.86
CA MET A 59 -41.06 -6.18 -0.22
C MET A 59 -41.51 -4.83 0.32
N ILE A 60 -42.40 -4.83 1.32
CA ILE A 60 -42.88 -3.61 1.98
C ILE A 60 -41.72 -2.89 2.68
N ASP A 61 -40.84 -3.61 3.38
CA ASP A 61 -39.70 -3.05 4.08
C ASP A 61 -38.72 -2.39 3.11
N ILE A 62 -38.43 -2.99 1.95
CA ILE A 62 -37.62 -2.34 0.91
C ILE A 62 -38.34 -1.11 0.34
N ILE A 63 -39.64 -1.21 0.04
CA ILE A 63 -40.42 -0.09 -0.53
C ILE A 63 -40.55 1.08 0.45
N ASN A 64 -40.62 0.85 1.77
CA ASN A 64 -40.65 1.89 2.80
C ASN A 64 -39.39 2.78 2.80
N GLU A 65 -38.26 2.19 2.44
CA GLU A 65 -36.93 2.81 2.48
C GLU A 65 -36.52 3.42 1.13
N MET A 66 -37.26 3.14 0.05
CA MET A 66 -37.02 3.71 -1.28
C MET A 66 -37.76 5.03 -1.51
N ASP A 67 -37.15 5.93 -2.28
CA ASP A 67 -37.82 7.14 -2.78
C ASP A 67 -38.62 6.82 -4.06
N ILE A 68 -39.92 6.57 -3.89
CA ILE A 68 -40.85 6.24 -4.98
C ILE A 68 -41.36 7.52 -5.62
N SER A 69 -40.94 7.78 -6.87
CA SER A 69 -41.49 8.88 -7.66
C SER A 69 -41.30 8.64 -9.16
N PRO A 70 -42.00 9.37 -10.04
CA PRO A 70 -41.84 9.23 -11.49
C PRO A 70 -40.41 9.47 -11.99
N ASN A 71 -39.60 10.21 -11.20
CA ASN A 71 -38.23 10.62 -11.50
C ASN A 71 -37.18 9.90 -10.64
N ALA A 72 -37.59 9.12 -9.63
CA ALA A 72 -36.71 8.33 -8.76
C ALA A 72 -36.98 6.83 -9.01
N ALA A 73 -37.33 6.04 -8.00
CA ALA A 73 -37.60 4.62 -8.17
C ALA A 73 -39.03 4.34 -8.68
N ARG A 74 -39.14 3.44 -9.67
CA ARG A 74 -40.40 2.80 -10.07
C ARG A 74 -40.36 1.34 -9.70
N VAL A 75 -41.44 0.83 -9.11
CA VAL A 75 -41.51 -0.54 -8.61
C VAL A 75 -42.63 -1.31 -9.28
N GLY A 76 -42.34 -2.52 -9.74
CA GLY A 76 -43.30 -3.50 -10.24
C GLY A 76 -43.23 -4.78 -9.43
N VAL A 77 -44.33 -5.53 -9.37
CA VAL A 77 -44.39 -6.84 -8.70
C VAL A 77 -45.02 -7.86 -9.63
N VAL A 78 -44.29 -8.96 -9.83
CA VAL A 78 -44.69 -10.11 -10.63
C VAL A 78 -44.69 -11.34 -9.72
N GLN A 79 -45.81 -12.03 -9.64
CA GLN A 79 -45.92 -13.31 -8.94
C GLN A 79 -45.85 -14.45 -9.95
N TYR A 80 -45.14 -15.53 -9.63
CA TYR A 80 -45.10 -16.71 -10.49
C TYR A 80 -45.36 -18.02 -9.73
N SER A 81 -45.83 -19.03 -10.47
CA SER A 81 -45.89 -20.43 -10.06
C SER A 81 -45.77 -21.33 -11.30
N SER A 82 -46.82 -22.07 -11.67
CA SER A 82 -46.94 -22.67 -13.02
C SER A 82 -47.35 -21.66 -14.09
N GLN A 83 -47.83 -20.49 -13.67
CA GLN A 83 -48.18 -19.35 -14.51
C GLN A 83 -47.60 -18.07 -13.91
N VAL A 84 -47.44 -17.03 -14.73
CA VAL A 84 -46.95 -15.71 -14.31
C VAL A 84 -48.13 -14.75 -14.25
N GLN A 85 -48.21 -13.99 -13.16
CA GLN A 85 -49.23 -12.98 -12.92
C GLN A 85 -48.55 -11.64 -12.62
N ASN A 86 -48.81 -10.63 -13.45
CA ASN A 86 -48.47 -9.25 -13.15
C ASN A 86 -49.39 -8.76 -12.03
N VAL A 87 -48.85 -8.48 -10.85
CA VAL A 87 -49.62 -7.93 -9.72
C VAL A 87 -49.84 -6.44 -9.96
N PHE A 88 -48.76 -5.72 -10.27
CA PHE A 88 -48.81 -4.35 -10.78
C PHE A 88 -47.51 -4.01 -11.50
N SER A 89 -47.61 -3.14 -12.51
CA SER A 89 -46.46 -2.70 -13.31
C SER A 89 -45.82 -1.39 -12.83
N LEU A 90 -44.65 -1.07 -13.40
CA LEU A 90 -43.82 0.09 -13.05
C LEU A 90 -44.55 1.44 -13.19
N LYS A 91 -45.61 1.50 -14.00
CA LYS A 91 -46.45 2.71 -14.19
C LYS A 91 -47.70 2.77 -13.32
N GLN A 92 -48.09 1.66 -12.68
CA GLN A 92 -49.44 1.53 -12.11
C GLN A 92 -49.61 2.35 -10.83
N PHE A 93 -48.63 2.31 -9.94
CA PHE A 93 -48.66 3.03 -8.67
C PHE A 93 -47.51 4.02 -8.58
N ILE A 94 -47.80 5.21 -8.06
CA ILE A 94 -46.84 6.30 -7.90
C ILE A 94 -46.62 6.61 -6.42
N THR A 95 -47.54 6.18 -5.54
CA THR A 95 -47.45 6.40 -4.11
C THR A 95 -47.07 5.11 -3.38
N HIS A 96 -46.31 5.28 -2.31
CA HIS A 96 -45.92 4.21 -1.40
C HIS A 96 -47.13 3.49 -0.78
N GLU A 97 -48.15 4.24 -0.34
CA GLU A 97 -49.33 3.69 0.32
C GLU A 97 -50.12 2.71 -0.58
N ASP A 98 -50.28 3.06 -1.86
CA ASP A 98 -50.99 2.23 -2.84
C ASP A 98 -50.23 0.93 -3.13
N MET A 99 -48.90 1.01 -3.26
CA MET A 99 -48.04 -0.17 -3.47
C MET A 99 -48.11 -1.12 -2.27
N VAL A 100 -47.98 -0.61 -1.04
CA VAL A 100 -48.05 -1.42 0.18
C VAL A 100 -49.42 -2.09 0.31
N LYS A 101 -50.50 -1.38 -0.04
CA LYS A 101 -51.85 -1.97 -0.05
C LYS A 101 -51.96 -3.10 -1.07
N ALA A 102 -51.49 -2.88 -2.30
CA ALA A 102 -51.51 -3.90 -3.34
C ALA A 102 -50.71 -5.15 -2.95
N ILE A 103 -49.55 -4.97 -2.31
CA ILE A 103 -48.71 -6.09 -1.85
C ILE A 103 -49.39 -6.92 -0.77
N LYS A 104 -50.08 -6.28 0.18
CA LYS A 104 -50.83 -6.98 1.25
C LYS A 104 -51.98 -7.83 0.71
N GLU A 105 -52.52 -7.47 -0.45
CA GLU A 105 -53.67 -8.16 -1.07
C GLU A 105 -53.28 -9.30 -2.03
N ILE A 106 -51.98 -9.53 -2.29
CA ILE A 106 -51.49 -10.57 -3.22
C ILE A 106 -51.88 -11.97 -2.74
N VAL A 107 -52.65 -12.74 -3.50
CA VAL A 107 -52.97 -14.14 -3.15
C VAL A 107 -51.99 -15.12 -3.80
N PRO A 108 -51.34 -16.04 -3.05
CA PRO A 108 -50.42 -17.03 -3.62
C PRO A 108 -51.15 -18.03 -4.53
N LEU A 109 -50.49 -18.45 -5.62
CA LEU A 109 -51.07 -19.33 -6.63
C LEU A 109 -51.07 -20.82 -6.23
N ALA A 110 -50.13 -21.23 -5.38
CA ALA A 110 -49.97 -22.59 -4.82
C ALA A 110 -49.85 -23.72 -5.87
N GLN A 111 -49.23 -23.43 -7.02
CA GLN A 111 -48.95 -24.39 -8.11
C GLN A 111 -47.45 -24.76 -8.17
N GLY A 112 -46.88 -25.00 -9.37
CA GLY A 112 -45.47 -25.33 -9.59
C GLY A 112 -44.52 -24.12 -9.51
N THR A 113 -43.27 -24.29 -9.94
CA THR A 113 -42.19 -23.30 -9.79
C THR A 113 -41.47 -23.08 -11.13
N MET A 114 -42.11 -22.35 -12.06
CA MET A 114 -41.58 -22.05 -13.40
C MET A 114 -40.81 -20.71 -13.40
N THR A 115 -39.63 -20.69 -12.79
CA THR A 115 -38.83 -19.46 -12.65
C THR A 115 -38.29 -18.95 -13.98
N GLY A 116 -37.96 -19.83 -14.92
CA GLY A 116 -37.49 -19.43 -16.25
C GLY A 116 -38.58 -18.74 -17.06
N LEU A 117 -39.84 -19.15 -16.90
CA LEU A 117 -41.00 -18.44 -17.45
C LEU A 117 -41.14 -17.04 -16.85
N ALA A 118 -40.91 -16.89 -15.54
CA ALA A 118 -40.98 -15.61 -14.85
C ALA A 118 -39.90 -14.62 -15.32
N ILE A 119 -38.66 -15.07 -15.47
CA ILE A 119 -37.55 -14.24 -16.00
C ILE A 119 -37.86 -13.78 -17.43
N ARG A 120 -38.38 -14.68 -18.27
CA ARG A 120 -38.78 -14.35 -19.64
C ARG A 120 -39.89 -13.32 -19.69
N TYR A 121 -40.87 -13.43 -18.78
CA TYR A 121 -41.93 -12.45 -18.65
C TYR A 121 -41.39 -11.10 -18.21
N ALA A 122 -40.44 -11.08 -17.27
CA ALA A 122 -39.80 -9.85 -16.83
C ALA A 122 -39.10 -9.14 -18.01
N MET A 123 -38.29 -9.88 -18.76
CA MET A 123 -37.56 -9.37 -19.93
C MET A 123 -38.48 -8.86 -21.04
N ASN A 124 -39.53 -9.61 -21.39
CA ASN A 124 -40.37 -9.27 -22.54
C ASN A 124 -41.55 -8.33 -22.23
N VAL A 125 -41.99 -8.28 -20.97
CA VAL A 125 -43.22 -7.59 -20.57
C VAL A 125 -42.97 -6.63 -19.44
N ALA A 126 -42.47 -7.08 -18.28
CA ALA A 126 -42.36 -6.21 -17.10
C ALA A 126 -41.42 -5.02 -17.29
N PHE A 127 -40.31 -5.21 -18.01
CA PHE A 127 -39.35 -4.15 -18.39
C PHE A 127 -39.63 -3.55 -19.78
N SER A 128 -40.85 -3.71 -20.30
CA SER A 128 -41.24 -3.04 -21.54
C SER A 128 -41.61 -1.57 -21.30
N ALA A 129 -41.43 -0.73 -22.32
CA ALA A 129 -41.90 0.65 -22.29
C ALA A 129 -43.42 0.75 -22.08
N GLU A 130 -44.18 -0.25 -22.56
CA GLU A 130 -45.62 -0.34 -22.35
C GLU A 130 -45.98 -0.50 -20.87
N GLU A 131 -45.17 -1.22 -20.09
CA GLU A 131 -45.36 -1.42 -18.65
C GLU A 131 -44.69 -0.36 -17.76
N GLY A 132 -44.03 0.63 -18.37
CA GLY A 132 -43.51 1.82 -17.68
C GLY A 132 -42.00 1.85 -17.47
N ALA A 133 -41.25 0.92 -18.07
CA ALA A 133 -39.79 0.91 -18.01
C ALA A 133 -39.17 2.08 -18.81
N ARG A 134 -38.09 2.66 -18.27
CA ARG A 134 -37.36 3.80 -18.82
C ARG A 134 -36.10 3.30 -19.54
N PRO A 135 -35.78 3.79 -20.76
CA PRO A 135 -34.68 3.25 -21.55
C PRO A 135 -33.27 3.59 -21.04
N ASN A 136 -33.10 4.67 -20.27
CA ASN A 136 -31.80 5.14 -19.78
C ASN A 136 -31.68 5.01 -18.26
N VAL A 137 -32.34 4.00 -17.69
CA VAL A 137 -32.43 3.79 -16.24
C VAL A 137 -32.09 2.33 -15.96
N PRO A 138 -31.30 2.02 -14.92
CA PRO A 138 -31.00 0.64 -14.56
C PRO A 138 -32.26 -0.18 -14.32
N HIS A 139 -32.33 -1.37 -14.95
CA HIS A 139 -33.42 -2.33 -14.78
C HIS A 139 -32.96 -3.42 -13.82
N VAL A 140 -33.55 -3.46 -12.63
CA VAL A 140 -33.16 -4.38 -11.56
C VAL A 140 -34.29 -5.38 -11.28
N ALA A 141 -34.00 -6.66 -11.40
CA ALA A 141 -34.93 -7.74 -11.11
C ALA A 141 -34.53 -8.46 -9.81
N VAL A 142 -35.40 -8.46 -8.80
CA VAL A 142 -35.18 -9.19 -7.54
C VAL A 142 -36.07 -10.44 -7.54
N ILE A 143 -35.45 -11.60 -7.73
CA ILE A 143 -36.12 -12.90 -7.75
C ILE A 143 -36.09 -13.49 -6.35
N VAL A 144 -37.25 -13.77 -5.76
CA VAL A 144 -37.37 -14.43 -4.45
C VAL A 144 -37.99 -15.81 -4.64
N THR A 145 -37.29 -16.87 -4.22
CA THR A 145 -37.75 -18.27 -4.36
C THR A 145 -37.33 -19.16 -3.20
N ASP A 146 -38.16 -20.16 -2.87
CA ASP A 146 -37.89 -21.16 -1.82
C ASP A 146 -37.42 -22.52 -2.37
N GLY A 147 -37.36 -22.66 -3.70
CA GLY A 147 -37.31 -23.97 -4.37
C GLY A 147 -36.43 -24.04 -5.61
N ARG A 148 -36.30 -25.25 -6.15
CA ARG A 148 -35.62 -25.50 -7.43
C ARG A 148 -36.59 -25.21 -8.58
N PRO A 149 -36.15 -24.49 -9.62
CA PRO A 149 -36.98 -24.27 -10.81
C PRO A 149 -37.32 -25.60 -11.49
N GLN A 150 -38.54 -25.69 -12.02
CA GLN A 150 -39.02 -26.86 -12.77
C GLN A 150 -38.74 -26.74 -14.28
N ASP A 151 -38.22 -25.58 -14.72
CA ASP A 151 -37.82 -25.26 -16.08
C ASP A 151 -36.35 -24.81 -16.16
N ARG A 152 -35.84 -24.62 -17.39
CA ARG A 152 -34.45 -24.22 -17.63
C ARG A 152 -34.30 -22.71 -17.44
N VAL A 153 -33.52 -22.30 -16.44
CA VAL A 153 -33.34 -20.89 -16.08
C VAL A 153 -32.08 -20.25 -16.68
N ALA A 154 -31.01 -21.02 -16.90
CA ALA A 154 -29.69 -20.47 -17.26
C ALA A 154 -29.69 -19.69 -18.58
N GLU A 155 -30.29 -20.26 -19.63
CA GLU A 155 -30.35 -19.64 -20.97
C GLU A 155 -31.19 -18.35 -20.96
N VAL A 156 -32.33 -18.36 -20.26
CA VAL A 156 -33.23 -17.20 -20.19
C VAL A 156 -32.65 -16.09 -19.31
N ALA A 157 -31.99 -16.46 -18.20
CA ALA A 157 -31.29 -15.50 -17.35
C ALA A 157 -30.11 -14.84 -18.07
N ALA A 158 -29.36 -15.59 -18.89
CA ALA A 158 -28.32 -15.04 -19.73
C ALA A 158 -28.88 -14.00 -20.73
N ALA A 159 -29.97 -14.33 -21.42
CA ALA A 159 -30.61 -13.39 -22.34
C ALA A 159 -31.12 -12.12 -21.61
N ALA A 160 -31.67 -12.26 -20.41
CA ALA A 160 -32.12 -11.12 -19.61
C ALA A 160 -30.94 -10.21 -19.20
N ARG A 161 -29.80 -10.79 -18.80
CA ARG A 161 -28.58 -10.03 -18.50
C ARG A 161 -28.01 -9.32 -19.73
N GLU A 162 -27.99 -10.00 -20.88
CA GLU A 162 -27.58 -9.40 -22.16
C GLU A 162 -28.48 -8.24 -22.59
N SER A 163 -29.75 -8.24 -22.17
CA SER A 163 -30.68 -7.12 -22.39
C SER A 163 -30.50 -5.95 -21.41
N GLY A 164 -29.52 -6.02 -20.50
CA GLY A 164 -29.22 -4.97 -19.53
C GLY A 164 -30.01 -5.07 -18.22
N ILE A 165 -30.63 -6.21 -17.93
CA ILE A 165 -31.35 -6.44 -16.67
C ILE A 165 -30.40 -7.04 -15.64
N GLU A 166 -30.22 -6.33 -14.53
CA GLU A 166 -29.44 -6.77 -13.39
C GLU A 166 -30.31 -7.66 -12.47
N ILE A 167 -29.92 -8.93 -12.35
CA ILE A 167 -30.70 -9.94 -11.62
C ILE A 167 -30.08 -10.24 -10.25
N TYR A 168 -30.85 -10.00 -9.19
CA TYR A 168 -30.59 -10.42 -7.82
C TYR A 168 -31.42 -11.67 -7.51
N ALA A 169 -30.76 -12.75 -7.11
CA ALA A 169 -31.42 -14.01 -6.75
C ALA A 169 -31.38 -14.23 -5.23
N VAL A 170 -32.56 -14.17 -4.61
CA VAL A 170 -32.78 -14.41 -3.18
C VAL A 170 -33.42 -15.78 -3.01
N GLY A 171 -32.62 -16.74 -2.57
CA GLY A 171 -33.06 -18.07 -2.19
C GLY A 171 -33.38 -18.15 -0.71
N VAL A 172 -34.49 -18.79 -0.36
CA VAL A 172 -34.87 -19.01 1.03
C VAL A 172 -34.94 -20.49 1.37
N ALA A 173 -34.44 -20.85 2.54
CA ALA A 173 -34.47 -22.18 3.13
C ALA A 173 -33.87 -23.29 2.23
N ARG A 174 -34.71 -23.92 1.39
CA ARG A 174 -34.35 -25.09 0.56
C ARG A 174 -33.88 -24.73 -0.84
N ALA A 175 -33.75 -23.44 -1.13
CA ALA A 175 -33.25 -22.95 -2.40
C ALA A 175 -31.85 -23.51 -2.73
N ASP A 176 -31.60 -23.69 -4.02
CA ASP A 176 -30.43 -24.37 -4.54
C ASP A 176 -29.43 -23.36 -5.11
N MET A 177 -28.23 -23.30 -4.52
CA MET A 177 -27.20 -22.33 -4.91
C MET A 177 -26.80 -22.42 -6.38
N THR A 178 -26.76 -23.61 -6.96
CA THR A 178 -26.48 -23.78 -8.39
C THR A 178 -27.56 -23.14 -9.27
N SER A 179 -28.84 -23.25 -8.87
CA SER A 179 -29.95 -22.61 -9.57
C SER A 179 -29.94 -21.08 -9.38
N LEU A 180 -29.64 -20.60 -8.16
CA LEU A 180 -29.56 -19.15 -7.88
C LEU A 180 -28.43 -18.47 -8.66
N ARG A 181 -27.23 -19.07 -8.67
CA ARG A 181 -26.09 -18.58 -9.47
C ARG A 181 -26.36 -18.60 -10.98
N ALA A 182 -27.14 -19.56 -11.46
CA ALA A 182 -27.52 -19.59 -12.88
C ALA A 182 -28.45 -18.43 -13.27
N MET A 183 -29.22 -17.88 -12.30
CA MET A 183 -30.16 -16.78 -12.52
C MET A 183 -29.52 -15.41 -12.30
N ALA A 184 -28.74 -15.25 -11.23
CA ALA A 184 -28.16 -13.97 -10.82
C ALA A 184 -27.13 -13.41 -11.81
N SER A 185 -26.84 -12.12 -11.67
CA SER A 185 -25.77 -11.45 -12.41
C SER A 185 -24.41 -11.61 -11.72
N PRO A 186 -23.30 -11.67 -12.46
CA PRO A 186 -21.97 -11.60 -11.86
C PRO A 186 -21.66 -10.17 -11.38
N PRO A 187 -20.88 -9.99 -10.30
CA PRO A 187 -20.28 -11.02 -9.44
C PRO A 187 -21.31 -11.68 -8.50
N PHE A 188 -21.18 -13.01 -8.32
CA PHE A 188 -22.18 -13.80 -7.57
C PHE A 188 -22.20 -13.51 -6.07
N GLU A 189 -21.08 -13.04 -5.51
CA GLU A 189 -20.98 -12.61 -4.11
C GLU A 189 -21.92 -11.44 -3.82
N ASP A 190 -22.28 -10.67 -4.85
CA ASP A 190 -23.09 -9.48 -4.71
C ASP A 190 -24.55 -9.66 -5.08
N HIS A 191 -24.89 -10.68 -5.87
CA HIS A 191 -26.20 -10.86 -6.47
C HIS A 191 -26.91 -12.16 -6.05
N VAL A 192 -26.23 -13.04 -5.31
CA VAL A 192 -26.81 -14.31 -4.82
C VAL A 192 -26.89 -14.30 -3.31
N PHE A 193 -28.10 -14.42 -2.80
CA PHE A 193 -28.37 -14.41 -1.37
C PHE A 193 -29.11 -15.68 -0.99
N LEU A 194 -28.58 -16.42 -0.03
CA LEU A 194 -29.24 -17.59 0.54
C LEU A 194 -29.52 -17.33 2.01
N VAL A 195 -30.79 -17.20 2.36
CA VAL A 195 -31.22 -16.97 3.75
C VAL A 195 -31.85 -18.25 4.32
N GLU A 196 -31.46 -18.61 5.55
CA GLU A 196 -31.91 -19.86 6.20
C GLU A 196 -33.41 -19.85 6.51
N SER A 197 -33.96 -18.67 6.80
CA SER A 197 -35.39 -18.45 7.01
C SER A 197 -35.80 -17.09 6.45
N PHE A 198 -37.10 -16.93 6.18
CA PHE A 198 -37.63 -15.65 5.73
C PHE A 198 -37.48 -14.55 6.78
N ASP A 199 -37.28 -14.86 8.06
CA ASP A 199 -37.07 -13.85 9.11
C ASP A 199 -35.72 -13.12 8.97
N LEU A 200 -34.73 -13.76 8.31
CA LEU A 200 -33.40 -13.19 8.06
C LEU A 200 -33.32 -12.41 6.75
N ILE A 201 -34.38 -12.41 5.93
CA ILE A 201 -34.40 -11.69 4.64
C ILE A 201 -34.28 -10.16 4.82
N HIS A 202 -34.57 -9.64 6.02
CA HIS A 202 -34.34 -8.24 6.37
C HIS A 202 -32.84 -7.87 6.32
N GLN A 203 -31.92 -8.82 6.57
CA GLN A 203 -30.48 -8.57 6.44
C GLN A 203 -30.07 -8.33 4.99
N PHE A 204 -30.69 -9.03 4.03
CA PHE A 204 -30.55 -8.73 2.60
C PHE A 204 -31.07 -7.32 2.30
N GLY A 205 -32.23 -6.93 2.85
CA GLY A 205 -32.76 -5.58 2.67
C GLY A 205 -31.72 -4.49 2.97
N LEU A 206 -30.97 -4.63 4.07
CA LEU A 206 -29.90 -3.69 4.45
C LEU A 206 -28.67 -3.75 3.52
N GLN A 207 -28.24 -4.94 3.10
CA GLN A 207 -27.10 -5.12 2.20
C GLN A 207 -27.41 -4.65 0.77
N PHE A 208 -28.61 -4.96 0.29
CA PHE A 208 -29.13 -4.53 -1.01
C PHE A 208 -29.29 -3.01 -1.06
N GLN A 209 -29.74 -2.40 0.05
CA GLN A 209 -29.74 -0.95 0.21
C GLN A 209 -28.34 -0.36 0.08
N ASP A 210 -27.35 -0.83 0.85
CA ASP A 210 -25.97 -0.28 0.78
C ASP A 210 -25.39 -0.32 -0.64
N LYS A 211 -25.74 -1.34 -1.43
CA LYS A 211 -25.29 -1.48 -2.83
C LYS A 211 -26.06 -0.61 -3.81
N LEU A 212 -27.39 -0.52 -3.70
CA LEU A 212 -28.19 0.42 -4.51
C LEU A 212 -27.82 1.88 -4.23
N CYS A 213 -27.33 2.20 -3.03
CA CYS A 213 -26.90 3.54 -2.66
C CYS A 213 -25.43 3.85 -3.04
N LYS A 214 -24.66 2.89 -3.58
CA LYS A 214 -23.21 2.99 -3.88
C LYS A 214 -22.84 2.84 -5.37
N ILE A 215 -23.69 3.31 -6.29
CA ILE A 215 -23.24 3.51 -7.68
C ILE A 215 -22.61 4.92 -7.77
N ASP A 216 -21.28 4.98 -7.74
CA ASP A 216 -20.51 6.21 -7.95
C ASP A 216 -20.38 6.51 -9.46
N LEU A 217 -21.35 7.27 -9.97
CA LEU A 217 -21.43 7.66 -11.38
C LEU A 217 -20.25 8.53 -11.85
N CYS A 218 -19.50 9.15 -10.94
CA CYS A 218 -18.27 9.87 -11.23
C CYS A 218 -17.09 8.93 -11.55
N VAL A 219 -17.18 7.64 -11.21
CA VAL A 219 -16.11 6.66 -11.45
C VAL A 219 -16.43 5.76 -12.66
N GLU A 220 -17.70 5.40 -12.86
CA GLU A 220 -18.08 4.39 -13.87
C GLU A 220 -18.58 4.96 -15.22
N SER A 221 -18.74 6.29 -15.35
CA SER A 221 -19.21 6.93 -16.60
C SER A 221 -18.36 8.15 -16.98
N ASP A 222 -18.27 8.45 -18.29
CA ASP A 222 -17.67 9.70 -18.80
C ASP A 222 -18.63 10.88 -18.52
N HIS A 223 -18.49 11.47 -17.33
CA HIS A 223 -19.40 12.48 -16.79
C HIS A 223 -19.15 13.90 -17.36
N GLY A 224 -17.96 14.16 -17.90
CA GLY A 224 -17.63 15.43 -18.58
C GLY A 224 -17.70 16.68 -17.69
N CYS A 225 -17.45 16.54 -16.37
CA CYS A 225 -17.35 17.68 -15.45
C CYS A 225 -15.96 18.32 -15.57
N ASP A 226 -15.92 19.64 -15.64
CA ASP A 226 -14.68 20.40 -15.84
C ASP A 226 -13.81 20.44 -14.56
N HIS A 227 -14.42 20.53 -13.38
CA HIS A 227 -13.72 20.58 -12.09
C HIS A 227 -14.06 19.39 -11.18
N ILE A 228 -15.09 19.51 -10.34
CA ILE A 228 -15.44 18.53 -9.33
C ILE A 228 -16.69 17.78 -9.80
N CYS A 229 -16.66 16.46 -9.72
CA CYS A 229 -17.85 15.62 -9.87
C CYS A 229 -18.22 15.10 -8.48
N GLU A 230 -19.44 15.38 -8.03
CA GLU A 230 -19.98 14.83 -6.80
C GLU A 230 -21.08 13.82 -7.13
N SER A 231 -20.81 12.55 -6.79
CA SER A 231 -21.79 11.48 -6.93
C SER A 231 -22.85 11.58 -5.85
N SER A 232 -24.10 11.64 -6.28
CA SER A 232 -25.27 11.38 -5.47
C SER A 232 -25.82 10.00 -5.86
N PRO A 233 -26.57 9.29 -5.02
CA PRO A 233 -27.00 7.96 -5.41
C PRO A 233 -27.89 8.08 -6.67
N GLY A 234 -27.45 7.45 -7.76
CA GLY A 234 -28.05 7.45 -9.11
C GLY A 234 -28.08 8.78 -9.90
N SER A 235 -27.34 9.82 -9.49
CA SER A 235 -27.03 10.98 -10.37
C SER A 235 -25.68 11.61 -10.01
N TYR A 236 -25.08 12.43 -10.88
CA TYR A 236 -23.91 13.23 -10.52
C TYR A 236 -24.17 14.71 -10.76
N GLN A 237 -23.57 15.57 -9.96
CA GLN A 237 -23.54 17.02 -10.21
C GLN A 237 -22.11 17.50 -10.39
N CYS A 238 -21.91 18.37 -11.38
CA CYS A 238 -20.63 19.06 -11.53
C CYS A 238 -20.62 20.29 -10.62
N LEU A 239 -19.58 20.41 -9.81
CA LEU A 239 -19.33 21.56 -8.96
C LEU A 239 -18.06 22.27 -9.42
N CYS A 240 -18.05 23.59 -9.26
CA CYS A 240 -16.88 24.39 -9.56
C CYS A 240 -16.07 24.66 -8.29
N LEU A 241 -14.75 24.68 -8.45
CA LEU A 241 -13.84 25.13 -7.39
C LEU A 241 -14.19 26.56 -6.94
N PRO A 242 -13.91 26.93 -5.67
CA PRO A 242 -14.13 28.28 -5.19
C PRO A 242 -13.51 29.32 -6.13
N GLY A 243 -14.32 30.29 -6.54
CA GLY A 243 -13.92 31.33 -7.49
C GLY A 243 -14.23 31.05 -8.96
N TYR A 244 -15.00 30.00 -9.23
CA TYR A 244 -15.54 29.68 -10.54
C TYR A 244 -17.06 29.52 -10.45
N THR A 245 -17.77 29.89 -11.52
CA THR A 245 -19.22 29.71 -11.68
C THR A 245 -19.51 28.61 -12.67
N LEU A 246 -20.46 27.74 -12.33
CA LEU A 246 -20.95 26.70 -13.23
C LEU A 246 -21.82 27.35 -14.31
N GLN A 247 -21.54 27.03 -15.57
CA GLN A 247 -22.29 27.53 -16.72
C GLN A 247 -23.65 26.84 -16.87
N ASP A 248 -24.50 27.40 -17.74
CA ASP A 248 -25.85 26.90 -18.02
C ASP A 248 -25.89 25.47 -18.59
N ASP A 249 -24.75 24.96 -19.09
CA ASP A 249 -24.59 23.58 -19.53
C ASP A 249 -24.50 22.56 -18.37
N GLY A 250 -24.37 23.06 -17.13
CA GLY A 250 -24.28 22.25 -15.92
C GLY A 250 -22.97 21.45 -15.79
N LYS A 251 -21.95 21.73 -16.61
CA LYS A 251 -20.71 20.95 -16.69
C LYS A 251 -19.43 21.78 -16.70
N THR A 252 -19.44 22.94 -17.35
CA THR A 252 -18.24 23.77 -17.52
C THR A 252 -18.16 24.88 -16.47
N CYS A 253 -16.93 25.17 -16.03
CA CYS A 253 -16.67 26.14 -14.97
C CYS A 253 -15.90 27.34 -15.49
N THR A 254 -16.47 28.55 -15.39
CA THR A 254 -15.76 29.79 -15.76
C THR A 254 -15.23 30.51 -14.55
N ALA A 255 -14.00 30.99 -14.64
CA ALA A 255 -13.39 31.81 -13.59
C ALA A 255 -14.20 33.10 -13.40
N ILE A 256 -14.53 33.41 -12.14
CA ILE A 256 -15.13 34.69 -11.78
C ILE A 256 -14.01 35.73 -11.83
N ASP A 257 -14.05 36.62 -12.82
CA ASP A 257 -13.10 37.72 -12.95
C ASP A 257 -13.62 38.97 -12.23
N LEU A 258 -13.22 39.13 -10.97
CA LEU A 258 -13.59 40.28 -10.14
C LEU A 258 -12.99 41.61 -10.65
N CYS A 259 -11.92 41.58 -11.45
CA CYS A 259 -11.36 42.79 -12.07
C CYS A 259 -12.24 43.26 -13.24
N ALA A 260 -12.75 42.32 -14.06
CA ALA A 260 -13.64 42.62 -15.18
C ALA A 260 -15.04 43.09 -14.72
N GLU A 261 -15.47 42.69 -13.52
CA GLU A 261 -16.72 43.14 -12.89
C GLU A 261 -16.61 44.49 -12.16
N GLU A 262 -15.43 45.14 -12.16
CA GLU A 262 -15.13 46.36 -11.38
C GLU A 262 -15.41 46.24 -9.87
N LYS A 263 -15.45 45.01 -9.33
CA LYS A 263 -15.69 44.73 -7.90
C LYS A 263 -14.38 44.54 -7.14
N HIS A 264 -13.44 45.46 -7.34
CA HIS A 264 -12.14 45.46 -6.67
C HIS A 264 -11.77 46.86 -6.17
N ASP A 265 -11.10 46.93 -5.02
CA ASP A 265 -10.69 48.19 -4.37
C ASP A 265 -9.21 48.52 -4.63
N CYS A 266 -8.68 48.18 -5.81
CA CYS A 266 -7.28 48.45 -6.18
C CYS A 266 -7.11 49.89 -6.66
N GLU A 267 -6.13 50.61 -6.13
CA GLU A 267 -5.86 52.00 -6.54
C GLU A 267 -5.33 52.10 -7.98
N GLN A 268 -4.49 51.15 -8.41
CA GLN A 268 -3.79 51.22 -9.70
C GLN A 268 -4.03 50.00 -10.59
N ILE A 269 -3.39 48.87 -10.31
CA ILE A 269 -3.48 47.66 -11.15
C ILE A 269 -4.27 46.59 -10.39
N CYS A 270 -5.21 45.94 -11.07
CA CYS A 270 -5.92 44.76 -10.58
C CYS A 270 -5.46 43.54 -11.40
N ILE A 271 -4.96 42.51 -10.72
CA ILE A 271 -4.58 41.24 -11.32
C ILE A 271 -5.65 40.22 -10.93
N SER A 272 -6.43 39.78 -11.92
CA SER A 272 -7.52 38.84 -11.68
C SER A 272 -7.00 37.45 -11.40
N SER A 273 -7.65 36.78 -10.46
CA SER A 273 -7.52 35.36 -10.21
C SER A 273 -8.93 34.79 -10.07
N PRO A 274 -9.16 33.49 -10.29
CA PRO A 274 -10.50 32.93 -10.20
C PRO A 274 -11.14 33.20 -8.82
N GLY A 275 -12.17 34.06 -8.77
CA GLY A 275 -12.89 34.45 -7.55
C GLY A 275 -12.14 35.34 -6.57
N SER A 276 -10.97 35.85 -6.96
CA SER A 276 -10.15 36.71 -6.11
C SER A 276 -9.38 37.72 -6.95
N PHE A 277 -8.81 38.73 -6.33
CA PHE A 277 -7.95 39.68 -7.03
C PHE A 277 -6.80 40.09 -6.13
N ASN A 278 -5.67 40.39 -6.76
CA ASN A 278 -4.54 41.03 -6.09
C ASN A 278 -4.32 42.40 -6.74
N CYS A 279 -4.04 43.41 -5.90
CA CYS A 279 -3.68 44.72 -6.40
C CYS A 279 -2.18 44.81 -6.63
N ASP A 280 -1.78 45.52 -7.66
CA ASP A 280 -0.39 45.84 -7.95
C ASP A 280 -0.26 47.34 -8.31
N CYS A 281 0.98 47.83 -8.33
CA CYS A 281 1.28 49.23 -8.56
C CYS A 281 2.02 49.45 -9.88
N ASN A 282 1.81 50.61 -10.49
CA ASN A 282 2.57 51.05 -11.64
C ASN A 282 4.05 51.22 -11.29
N THR A 283 4.91 51.13 -12.31
CA THR A 283 6.35 51.35 -12.17
C THR A 283 6.65 52.66 -11.43
N GLY A 284 7.47 52.59 -10.38
CA GLY A 284 7.80 53.73 -9.53
C GLY A 284 7.02 53.81 -8.21
N TYR A 285 6.13 52.87 -7.95
CA TYR A 285 5.29 52.82 -6.75
C TYR A 285 5.39 51.45 -6.05
N THR A 286 5.22 51.43 -4.73
CA THR A 286 5.15 50.22 -3.90
C THR A 286 3.78 50.06 -3.28
N LEU A 287 3.27 48.83 -3.27
CA LEU A 287 2.02 48.46 -2.63
C LEU A 287 2.14 48.59 -1.11
N ASN A 288 1.22 49.33 -0.50
CA ASN A 288 1.20 49.59 0.93
C ASN A 288 0.74 48.34 1.72
N GLU A 289 0.87 48.39 3.06
CA GLU A 289 0.48 47.27 3.94
C GLU A 289 -1.00 46.87 3.84
N ASP A 290 -1.86 47.79 3.39
CA ASP A 290 -3.28 47.53 3.14
C ASP A 290 -3.55 46.64 1.90
N LYS A 291 -2.49 46.35 1.12
CA LYS A 291 -2.49 45.58 -0.12
C LYS A 291 -3.42 46.14 -1.20
N ARG A 292 -3.75 47.44 -1.14
CA ARG A 292 -4.73 48.09 -2.02
C ARG A 292 -4.24 49.43 -2.56
N THR A 293 -3.51 50.20 -1.77
CA THR A 293 -3.00 51.53 -2.15
C THR A 293 -1.51 51.52 -2.46
N CYS A 294 -1.06 52.50 -3.24
CA CYS A 294 0.30 52.56 -3.76
C CYS A 294 1.00 53.88 -3.36
N THR A 295 2.21 53.80 -2.82
CA THR A 295 3.05 54.99 -2.51
C THR A 295 4.26 55.06 -3.44
N MET A 296 4.70 56.29 -3.77
CA MET A 296 5.87 56.48 -4.62
C MET A 296 7.12 55.94 -3.92
N ILE A 297 7.93 55.19 -4.66
CA ILE A 297 9.21 54.63 -4.21
C ILE A 297 10.20 55.78 -3.97
N ASP A 298 10.64 55.93 -2.71
CA ASP A 298 11.69 56.90 -2.36
C ASP A 298 13.09 56.33 -2.61
N TYR A 299 13.57 56.47 -3.85
CA TYR A 299 14.82 55.88 -4.33
C TYR A 299 16.09 56.27 -3.54
N CYS A 300 16.13 57.45 -2.91
CA CYS A 300 17.26 57.86 -2.06
C CYS A 300 17.27 57.17 -0.68
N SER A 301 16.12 56.71 -0.17
CA SER A 301 16.04 56.02 1.12
C SER A 301 16.56 54.57 1.07
N PHE A 302 16.72 53.99 -0.12
CA PHE A 302 17.27 52.64 -0.30
C PHE A 302 18.79 52.55 -0.07
N GLY A 303 19.49 53.68 0.09
CA GLY A 303 20.93 53.72 0.38
C GLY A 303 21.86 53.25 -0.75
N ASN A 304 21.32 52.79 -1.89
CA ASN A 304 22.08 52.31 -3.05
C ASN A 304 22.25 53.37 -4.16
N HIS A 305 21.88 54.61 -3.87
CA HIS A 305 21.91 55.68 -4.87
C HIS A 305 23.34 56.05 -5.32
N SER A 306 24.37 55.63 -4.58
CA SER A 306 25.78 55.79 -4.97
C SER A 306 26.19 57.24 -5.28
N CYS A 307 25.37 58.22 -4.87
CA CYS A 307 25.74 59.63 -4.91
C CYS A 307 26.84 59.83 -3.88
N GLN A 308 28.00 60.32 -4.32
CA GLN A 308 29.11 60.55 -3.39
C GLN A 308 28.78 61.62 -2.34
N HIS A 309 27.90 62.55 -2.69
CA HIS A 309 27.50 63.65 -1.80
C HIS A 309 25.99 63.63 -1.54
N GLU A 310 25.17 64.45 -2.20
CA GLU A 310 23.74 64.59 -1.89
C GLU A 310 22.85 63.90 -2.95
N CYS A 311 21.71 63.33 -2.55
CA CYS A 311 20.75 62.58 -3.40
C CYS A 311 19.34 63.17 -3.31
N VAL A 312 18.64 63.24 -4.45
CA VAL A 312 17.23 63.67 -4.51
C VAL A 312 16.38 62.70 -5.35
N SER A 313 15.31 62.16 -4.78
CA SER A 313 14.39 61.20 -5.43
C SER A 313 13.46 61.89 -6.43
N ILE A 314 13.24 61.25 -7.59
CA ILE A 314 12.35 61.70 -8.67
C ILE A 314 11.49 60.53 -9.19
N LEU A 315 10.47 60.81 -10.01
CA LEU A 315 9.63 59.77 -10.61
C LEU A 315 10.52 58.81 -11.44
N ASN A 316 10.54 57.53 -11.06
CA ASN A 316 11.38 56.46 -11.66
C ASN A 316 12.91 56.59 -11.45
N GLY A 317 13.39 57.29 -10.41
CA GLY A 317 14.84 57.30 -10.10
C GLY A 317 15.30 58.34 -9.07
N PHE A 318 16.56 58.75 -9.15
CA PHE A 318 17.17 59.79 -8.30
C PHE A 318 18.32 60.51 -9.02
N ASN A 319 18.71 61.70 -8.55
CA ASN A 319 19.85 62.49 -9.04
C ASN A 319 20.84 62.87 -7.91
N CYS A 320 22.12 63.11 -8.26
CA CYS A 320 23.22 63.40 -7.31
C CYS A 320 23.81 64.83 -7.43
N HIS A 321 24.22 65.44 -6.31
CA HIS A 321 24.83 66.78 -6.23
C HIS A 321 26.11 66.82 -5.37
N CYS A 322 27.13 67.63 -5.74
CA CYS A 322 28.44 67.73 -5.04
C CYS A 322 28.60 68.95 -4.11
N LYS A 323 29.37 68.79 -3.02
CA LYS A 323 29.77 69.83 -2.04
C LYS A 323 30.97 70.69 -2.52
N GLU A 324 31.18 71.87 -1.92
CA GLU A 324 32.24 72.83 -2.31
C GLU A 324 33.67 72.22 -2.31
N GLY A 325 34.50 72.61 -3.30
CA GLY A 325 35.86 72.08 -3.49
C GLY A 325 35.96 70.82 -4.36
N TYR A 326 34.81 70.34 -4.87
CA TYR A 326 34.68 69.16 -5.72
C TYR A 326 33.77 69.47 -6.93
N ILE A 327 33.98 68.74 -8.03
CA ILE A 327 33.15 68.83 -9.25
C ILE A 327 32.47 67.50 -9.54
N LEU A 328 31.21 67.53 -10.00
CA LEU A 328 30.47 66.32 -10.39
C LEU A 328 31.03 65.81 -11.71
N ASN A 329 31.43 64.55 -11.73
CA ASN A 329 31.98 63.88 -12.90
C ASN A 329 30.88 63.57 -13.93
N ASP A 330 31.30 63.26 -15.16
CA ASP A 330 30.40 62.91 -16.28
C ASP A 330 29.53 61.66 -16.01
N ASP A 331 29.87 60.87 -14.98
CA ASP A 331 29.08 59.75 -14.50
C ASP A 331 27.80 60.15 -13.73
N GLY A 332 27.63 61.45 -13.45
CA GLY A 332 26.48 62.01 -12.75
C GLY A 332 26.35 61.58 -11.29
N ARG A 333 27.39 60.97 -10.69
CA ARG A 333 27.33 60.35 -9.35
C ARG A 333 28.52 60.66 -8.45
N THR A 334 29.72 60.77 -9.01
CA THR A 334 30.96 60.95 -8.22
C THR A 334 31.50 62.36 -8.34
N CYS A 335 32.21 62.79 -7.30
CA CYS A 335 32.73 64.14 -7.09
C CYS A 335 34.25 64.08 -6.89
N THR A 336 35.05 64.65 -7.79
CA THR A 336 36.53 64.62 -7.64
C THR A 336 37.09 65.86 -6.98
N MET A 337 38.05 65.63 -6.06
CA MET A 337 38.83 66.65 -5.36
C MET A 337 39.94 67.19 -6.27
N ILE A 338 40.29 68.46 -6.12
CA ILE A 338 41.42 69.10 -6.82
C ILE A 338 42.75 68.55 -6.27
N ASN A 339 43.63 67.98 -7.11
CA ASN A 339 44.88 67.30 -6.69
C ASN A 339 46.15 68.18 -6.85
N TYR A 340 46.86 68.41 -5.73
CA TYR A 340 48.07 69.24 -5.65
C TYR A 340 49.40 68.52 -5.98
N CYS A 341 49.42 67.19 -6.12
CA CYS A 341 50.64 66.43 -6.48
C CYS A 341 50.92 66.47 -7.99
N SER A 342 49.89 66.77 -8.78
CA SER A 342 49.96 66.80 -10.25
C SER A 342 50.75 67.99 -10.82
N PHE A 343 51.23 68.89 -9.95
CA PHE A 343 52.02 70.06 -10.32
C PHE A 343 53.54 69.78 -10.43
N GLY A 344 54.01 68.57 -10.07
CA GLY A 344 55.32 68.03 -10.45
C GLY A 344 56.55 68.56 -9.69
N ASN A 345 56.45 68.81 -8.39
CA ASN A 345 57.56 69.40 -7.59
C ASN A 345 57.78 68.72 -6.21
N ASP A 346 57.42 67.45 -6.09
CA ASP A 346 57.20 66.74 -4.82
C ASP A 346 58.42 66.02 -4.21
N SER A 347 59.51 65.82 -4.97
CA SER A 347 60.84 65.39 -4.46
C SER A 347 60.89 64.12 -3.57
N CYS A 348 59.89 63.23 -3.61
CA CYS A 348 59.83 61.98 -2.84
C CYS A 348 60.56 60.82 -3.56
N GLU A 349 61.29 59.94 -2.86
CA GLU A 349 61.94 58.76 -3.49
C GLU A 349 60.90 57.74 -3.97
N HIS A 350 59.88 57.47 -3.16
CA HIS A 350 58.81 56.53 -3.49
C HIS A 350 57.52 57.28 -3.88
N SER A 351 56.61 57.50 -2.93
CA SER A 351 55.28 58.03 -3.23
C SER A 351 55.04 59.40 -2.60
N CYS A 352 54.34 60.27 -3.32
CA CYS A 352 53.83 61.54 -2.83
C CYS A 352 52.32 61.46 -2.64
N VAL A 353 51.84 61.89 -1.48
CA VAL A 353 50.43 61.81 -1.09
C VAL A 353 49.88 63.20 -0.87
N GLY A 354 48.92 63.58 -1.72
CA GLY A 354 48.19 64.84 -1.62
C GLY A 354 47.20 64.84 -0.47
N VAL A 355 47.19 65.91 0.31
CA VAL A 355 46.25 66.14 1.41
C VAL A 355 45.45 67.40 1.12
N LEU A 356 44.35 67.61 1.86
CA LEU A 356 43.52 68.81 1.72
C LEU A 356 44.40 70.05 1.92
N ASN A 357 44.65 70.78 0.83
CA ASN A 357 45.56 71.93 0.76
C ASN A 357 47.09 71.64 0.83
N GLY A 358 47.61 70.45 0.49
CA GLY A 358 49.07 70.17 0.50
C GLY A 358 49.52 68.75 0.05
N PHE A 359 50.76 68.30 0.39
CA PHE A 359 51.26 66.92 0.17
C PHE A 359 52.40 66.47 1.14
N TYR A 360 52.68 65.15 1.27
CA TYR A 360 53.82 64.56 2.01
C TYR A 360 54.36 63.25 1.36
N CYS A 361 55.58 62.80 1.73
CA CYS A 361 56.21 61.60 1.16
C CYS A 361 55.96 60.32 1.98
N GLN A 362 55.72 59.21 1.28
CA GLN A 362 55.45 57.90 1.87
C GLN A 362 56.29 56.81 1.20
N CYS A 363 56.89 55.93 2.01
CA CYS A 363 57.57 54.74 1.51
C CYS A 363 56.60 53.62 1.15
N SER A 364 56.91 52.92 0.06
CA SER A 364 56.29 51.63 -0.28
C SER A 364 56.40 50.59 0.83
N GLU A 365 55.42 49.71 0.88
CA GLU A 365 55.30 48.65 1.89
C GLU A 365 56.57 47.79 1.98
N GLY A 366 57.00 47.47 3.19
CA GLY A 366 58.25 46.75 3.42
C GLY A 366 59.49 47.61 3.59
N TYR A 367 59.36 48.91 3.37
CA TYR A 367 60.44 49.87 3.55
C TYR A 367 60.08 50.87 4.65
N LYS A 368 61.08 51.26 5.45
CA LYS A 368 60.94 52.33 6.45
C LYS A 368 61.50 53.64 5.89
N LEU A 369 60.78 54.74 6.16
CA LEU A 369 61.21 56.09 5.82
C LEU A 369 62.42 56.49 6.67
N ASN A 370 63.45 56.95 6.01
CA ASN A 370 64.67 57.41 6.63
C ASN A 370 64.44 58.78 7.28
N LYS A 371 65.39 59.22 8.10
CA LYS A 371 65.30 60.49 8.87
C LYS A 371 65.23 61.75 8.01
N ASP A 372 65.47 61.64 6.71
CA ASP A 372 65.39 62.74 5.74
C ASP A 372 63.97 62.98 5.22
N GLU A 373 62.99 62.18 5.67
CA GLU A 373 61.58 62.23 5.29
C GLU A 373 61.34 62.06 3.77
N ARG A 374 62.35 61.55 3.05
CA ARG A 374 62.31 61.44 1.58
C ARG A 374 62.75 60.08 1.06
N THR A 375 63.65 59.35 1.75
CA THR A 375 64.23 58.08 1.27
C THR A 375 63.84 56.85 2.09
N CYS A 376 63.97 55.63 1.54
CA CYS A 376 63.36 54.40 2.09
C CYS A 376 64.31 53.17 2.16
N THR A 377 64.26 52.32 3.21
CA THR A 377 65.08 51.07 3.34
C THR A 377 64.29 49.81 3.73
N MET A 378 64.61 48.63 3.14
CA MET A 378 63.87 47.37 3.34
C MET A 378 63.99 46.82 4.77
N ILE A 379 62.89 46.31 5.31
CA ILE A 379 62.78 45.71 6.65
C ILE A 379 63.03 44.19 6.54
N ASP A 380 63.94 43.65 7.35
CA ASP A 380 64.20 42.19 7.44
C ASP A 380 63.42 41.57 8.61
N TYR A 381 62.37 40.80 8.29
CA TYR A 381 61.37 40.37 9.26
C TYR A 381 61.69 39.05 10.01
N CYS A 382 62.46 38.10 9.44
CA CYS A 382 62.84 36.86 10.13
C CYS A 382 63.90 37.08 11.22
N SER A 383 64.66 38.18 11.16
CA SER A 383 65.72 38.48 12.13
C SER A 383 65.20 38.94 13.51
N PHE A 384 63.90 39.19 13.65
CA PHE A 384 63.29 39.61 14.90
C PHE A 384 63.01 38.44 15.89
N GLY A 385 63.17 37.18 15.46
CA GLY A 385 63.04 35.99 16.32
C GLY A 385 61.62 35.70 16.84
N ASN A 386 60.59 36.25 16.19
CA ASN A 386 59.18 36.09 16.56
C ASN A 386 58.32 35.53 15.40
N ASP A 387 58.97 34.90 14.42
CA ASP A 387 58.34 34.41 13.19
C ASP A 387 57.37 33.25 13.45
N SER A 388 57.54 32.51 14.56
CA SER A 388 56.64 31.42 14.96
C SER A 388 56.43 30.34 13.86
N CYS A 389 57.32 30.28 12.86
CA CYS A 389 57.26 29.29 11.80
C CYS A 389 57.64 27.92 12.37
N GLU A 390 56.82 26.90 12.14
CA GLU A 390 57.10 25.55 12.62
C GLU A 390 58.35 24.94 11.94
N HIS A 391 58.55 25.25 10.66
CA HIS A 391 59.68 24.75 9.87
C HIS A 391 60.66 25.85 9.44
N LYS A 392 60.41 26.57 8.33
CA LYS A 392 61.38 27.53 7.76
C LYS A 392 60.76 28.92 7.53
N CYS A 393 61.44 30.00 7.94
CA CYS A 393 61.06 31.40 7.69
C CYS A 393 61.81 32.03 6.51
N VAL A 394 61.14 32.85 5.71
CA VAL A 394 61.74 33.65 4.63
C VAL A 394 61.20 35.09 4.66
N SER A 395 62.08 36.08 4.82
CA SER A 395 61.73 37.52 4.77
C SER A 395 61.38 37.94 3.34
N ILE A 396 60.26 38.66 3.20
CA ILE A 396 59.81 39.24 1.93
C ILE A 396 59.43 40.71 2.14
N LEU A 397 59.11 41.40 1.05
CA LEU A 397 58.76 42.82 1.05
C LEU A 397 57.72 43.14 2.14
N SER A 398 56.60 42.41 2.24
CA SER A 398 55.62 42.63 3.31
C SER A 398 55.64 41.50 4.34
N GLY A 399 56.63 41.53 5.23
CA GLY A 399 56.72 40.60 6.36
C GLY A 399 57.60 39.38 6.09
N PHE A 400 57.16 38.23 6.56
CA PHE A 400 57.83 36.95 6.35
C PHE A 400 56.78 35.88 6.06
N TYR A 401 57.18 34.79 5.41
CA TYR A 401 56.30 33.63 5.23
C TYR A 401 57.01 32.35 5.64
N CYS A 402 56.20 31.40 6.12
CA CYS A 402 56.68 30.09 6.55
C CYS A 402 56.59 29.08 5.39
N LEU A 403 57.58 28.19 5.32
CA LEU A 403 57.65 27.08 4.38
C LEU A 403 57.70 25.77 5.17
N CYS A 404 56.94 24.77 4.73
CA CYS A 404 56.97 23.42 5.28
C CYS A 404 58.02 22.55 4.58
N ASN A 405 58.50 21.55 5.31
CA ASN A 405 59.35 20.49 4.75
C ASN A 405 58.52 19.54 3.85
N ASP A 406 59.21 18.78 2.99
CA ASP A 406 58.58 17.85 2.06
C ASP A 406 57.64 16.85 2.77
N GLY A 407 56.47 16.61 2.19
CA GLY A 407 55.41 15.76 2.77
C GLY A 407 54.40 16.48 3.66
N TYR A 408 54.57 17.79 3.88
CA TYR A 408 53.68 18.62 4.68
C TYR A 408 53.16 19.81 3.87
N LYS A 409 51.89 20.17 4.10
CA LYS A 409 51.27 21.40 3.60
C LYS A 409 51.19 22.43 4.71
N LEU A 410 51.38 23.69 4.35
CA LEU A 410 51.17 24.80 5.27
C LEU A 410 49.68 24.92 5.58
N ASN A 411 49.33 24.96 6.86
CA ASN A 411 47.96 25.12 7.31
C ASN A 411 47.46 26.55 7.06
N ASP A 412 46.15 26.74 7.21
CA ASP A 412 45.49 28.04 6.99
C ASP A 412 46.02 29.16 7.92
N ASP A 413 46.62 28.78 9.05
CA ASP A 413 47.29 29.72 9.97
C ASP A 413 48.61 30.30 9.42
N LYS A 414 49.06 29.78 8.26
CA LYS A 414 50.29 30.13 7.54
C LYS A 414 51.57 29.96 8.36
N LYS A 415 51.52 29.19 9.45
CA LYS A 415 52.62 29.03 10.41
C LYS A 415 52.91 27.57 10.74
N THR A 416 51.89 26.74 10.85
CA THR A 416 52.00 25.31 11.16
C THR A 416 51.86 24.44 9.92
N CYS A 417 52.38 23.23 9.97
CA CYS A 417 52.48 22.31 8.85
C CYS A 417 51.73 21.01 9.15
N ALA A 418 50.71 20.67 8.36
CA ALA A 418 50.03 19.38 8.45
C ALA A 418 50.58 18.39 7.42
N MET A 419 50.65 17.11 7.80
CA MET A 419 51.00 16.05 6.86
C MET A 419 50.00 16.03 5.70
N ILE A 420 50.49 15.90 4.48
CA ILE A 420 49.65 15.80 3.30
C ILE A 420 48.90 14.46 3.37
N ASP A 421 47.57 14.51 3.33
CA ASP A 421 46.74 13.32 3.24
C ASP A 421 46.64 12.86 1.77
N TYR A 422 47.49 11.90 1.42
CA TYR A 422 47.60 11.39 0.05
C TYR A 422 46.39 10.54 -0.40
N CYS A 423 45.62 9.99 0.54
CA CYS A 423 44.40 9.23 0.23
C CYS A 423 43.23 10.13 -0.20
N SER A 424 43.20 11.39 0.24
CA SER A 424 42.16 12.35 -0.16
C SER A 424 42.22 12.78 -1.63
N PHE A 425 43.30 12.47 -2.37
CA PHE A 425 43.43 12.83 -3.79
C PHE A 425 42.62 11.94 -4.75
N GLY A 426 42.02 10.85 -4.26
CA GLY A 426 41.14 9.97 -5.06
C GLY A 426 41.81 9.21 -6.21
N ASN A 427 43.15 9.27 -6.34
CA ASN A 427 43.92 8.61 -7.39
C ASN A 427 44.70 7.37 -6.92
N HIS A 428 44.43 6.91 -5.69
CA HIS A 428 45.24 5.87 -5.06
C HIS A 428 45.01 4.46 -5.63
N SER A 429 43.85 4.22 -6.25
CA SER A 429 43.47 2.93 -6.86
C SER A 429 43.68 1.72 -5.92
N CYS A 430 43.53 1.94 -4.61
CA CYS A 430 43.52 0.86 -3.63
C CYS A 430 42.18 0.13 -3.74
N ASP A 431 42.25 -1.20 -3.79
CA ASP A 431 41.07 -2.05 -3.90
C ASP A 431 40.24 -2.05 -2.60
N HIS A 432 40.92 -1.99 -1.46
CA HIS A 432 40.33 -1.79 -0.14
C HIS A 432 40.76 -0.45 0.47
N GLU A 433 41.43 -0.47 1.62
CA GLU A 433 41.71 0.73 2.40
C GLU A 433 42.99 1.42 1.94
N CYS A 434 42.97 2.75 1.88
CA CYS A 434 44.16 3.58 1.65
C CYS A 434 44.64 4.18 2.98
N VAL A 435 45.94 4.08 3.26
CA VAL A 435 46.55 4.67 4.45
C VAL A 435 47.67 5.63 4.05
N SER A 436 47.48 6.91 4.35
CA SER A 436 48.45 7.98 4.12
C SER A 436 49.67 7.82 5.03
N VAL A 437 50.86 7.92 4.44
CA VAL A 437 52.15 7.85 5.12
C VAL A 437 53.02 9.05 4.72
N LEU A 438 54.12 9.25 5.42
CA LEU A 438 55.05 10.33 5.09
C LEU A 438 55.52 10.18 3.63
N ASN A 439 55.25 11.19 2.80
CA ASN A 439 55.58 11.24 1.37
C ASN A 439 54.84 10.23 0.47
N GLY A 440 53.67 9.73 0.85
CA GLY A 440 52.84 8.91 -0.05
C GLY A 440 51.65 8.23 0.63
N PHE A 441 51.15 7.17 0.02
CA PHE A 441 50.13 6.30 0.60
C PHE A 441 50.50 4.83 0.34
N HIS A 442 49.95 3.93 1.13
CA HIS A 442 49.98 2.49 0.84
C HIS A 442 48.58 1.90 1.02
N CYS A 443 48.28 0.84 0.28
CA CYS A 443 47.00 0.15 0.37
C CYS A 443 47.06 -0.95 1.44
N ARG A 444 45.96 -1.11 2.17
CA ARG A 444 45.77 -2.16 3.18
C ARG A 444 44.52 -2.97 2.82
N CYS A 445 44.65 -4.28 2.86
CA CYS A 445 43.53 -5.18 2.63
C CYS A 445 42.77 -5.46 3.93
N ASN A 446 41.44 -5.61 3.82
CA ASN A 446 40.58 -6.03 4.91
C ASN A 446 40.90 -7.48 5.36
N GLU A 447 40.44 -7.88 6.55
CA GLU A 447 40.70 -9.22 7.09
C GLU A 447 40.27 -10.34 6.11
N GLY A 448 41.13 -11.34 5.92
CA GLY A 448 40.91 -12.44 4.97
C GLY A 448 41.26 -12.14 3.52
N TYR A 449 42.05 -11.09 3.27
CA TYR A 449 42.61 -10.77 1.97
C TYR A 449 44.11 -10.45 2.07
N THR A 450 44.86 -10.85 1.06
CA THR A 450 46.29 -10.54 0.94
C THR A 450 46.53 -9.53 -0.18
N LEU A 451 47.35 -8.52 0.12
CA LEU A 451 47.77 -7.51 -0.84
C LEU A 451 48.70 -8.15 -1.87
N GLN A 452 48.34 -8.08 -3.14
CA GLN A 452 49.13 -8.64 -4.22
C GLN A 452 50.42 -7.84 -4.44
N GLY A 453 51.35 -8.41 -5.22
CA GLY A 453 52.67 -7.82 -5.47
C GLY A 453 52.65 -6.47 -6.21
N ASP A 454 51.49 -6.02 -6.69
CA ASP A 454 51.29 -4.68 -7.24
C ASP A 454 51.10 -3.60 -6.17
N GLY A 455 50.96 -3.99 -4.89
CA GLY A 455 50.77 -3.09 -3.76
C GLY A 455 49.40 -2.39 -3.72
N LYS A 456 48.42 -2.83 -4.52
CA LYS A 456 47.12 -2.17 -4.68
C LYS A 456 45.91 -3.10 -4.67
N THR A 457 46.01 -4.29 -5.27
CA THR A 457 44.89 -5.23 -5.39
C THR A 457 44.87 -6.23 -4.24
N CYS A 458 43.67 -6.55 -3.76
CA CYS A 458 43.47 -7.44 -2.62
C CYS A 458 42.86 -8.76 -3.08
N GLN A 459 43.58 -9.87 -2.92
CA GLN A 459 43.07 -11.18 -3.26
C GLN A 459 42.44 -11.86 -2.04
N VAL A 460 41.26 -12.45 -2.21
CA VAL A 460 40.61 -13.26 -1.16
C VAL A 460 41.53 -14.40 -0.77
N ASP A 461 41.85 -14.49 0.51
CA ASP A 461 42.53 -15.66 1.06
C ASP A 461 41.58 -16.84 1.01
N ASN A 462 41.97 -17.89 0.29
CA ASN A 462 41.15 -19.10 0.23
C ASN A 462 41.43 -19.95 1.48
N LEU A 463 40.73 -19.64 2.57
CA LEU A 463 40.86 -20.31 3.86
C LEU A 463 40.58 -21.82 3.77
N CYS A 464 39.80 -22.28 2.78
CA CYS A 464 39.61 -23.72 2.55
C CYS A 464 40.89 -24.46 2.15
N ASN A 465 41.93 -23.77 1.67
CA ASN A 465 43.19 -24.40 1.27
C ASN A 465 44.30 -24.25 2.32
N VAL A 466 44.14 -23.33 3.26
CA VAL A 466 45.19 -22.91 4.20
C VAL A 466 44.95 -23.46 5.61
N VAL A 467 43.69 -23.78 5.95
CA VAL A 467 43.28 -24.23 7.29
C VAL A 467 42.63 -25.62 7.21
N GLU A 468 42.86 -26.49 8.20
CA GLU A 468 42.09 -27.75 8.33
C GLU A 468 40.64 -27.43 8.73
N HIS A 469 39.82 -27.17 7.71
CA HIS A 469 38.47 -26.64 7.85
C HIS A 469 37.46 -27.67 8.42
N GLY A 470 37.72 -28.97 8.23
CA GLY A 470 36.91 -30.05 8.82
C GLY A 470 35.53 -30.23 8.20
N CYS A 471 35.26 -29.66 7.03
CA CYS A 471 33.99 -29.83 6.32
C CYS A 471 33.82 -31.28 5.86
N GLN A 472 32.66 -31.88 6.12
CA GLN A 472 32.34 -33.23 5.66
C GLN A 472 32.20 -33.32 4.14
N HIS A 473 31.68 -32.28 3.48
CA HIS A 473 31.45 -32.28 2.03
C HIS A 473 32.28 -31.24 1.29
N GLN A 474 31.76 -30.03 1.09
CA GLN A 474 32.49 -28.99 0.35
C GLN A 474 32.68 -27.76 1.21
N CYS A 475 33.89 -27.21 1.22
CA CYS A 475 34.21 -25.94 1.85
C CYS A 475 34.10 -24.82 0.83
N VAL A 476 33.42 -23.73 1.19
CA VAL A 476 33.36 -22.50 0.41
C VAL A 476 34.02 -21.40 1.22
N SER A 477 35.11 -20.86 0.68
CA SER A 477 35.83 -19.77 1.33
C SER A 477 35.09 -18.46 1.06
N THR A 478 34.80 -17.75 2.14
CA THR A 478 34.31 -16.37 2.11
C THR A 478 35.43 -15.43 2.59
N PRO A 479 35.35 -14.13 2.30
CA PRO A 479 36.25 -13.16 2.88
C PRO A 479 36.37 -13.27 4.41
N GLY A 480 37.54 -13.65 4.93
CA GLY A 480 37.80 -13.77 6.38
C GLY A 480 37.21 -14.99 7.09
N SER A 481 36.47 -15.86 6.40
CA SER A 481 35.75 -17.00 6.98
C SER A 481 35.60 -18.14 5.98
N TYR A 482 35.24 -19.33 6.41
CA TYR A 482 34.80 -20.38 5.51
C TYR A 482 33.52 -21.02 6.06
N HIS A 483 32.68 -21.53 5.17
CA HIS A 483 31.52 -22.33 5.57
C HIS A 483 31.45 -23.60 4.75
N CYS A 484 30.86 -24.63 5.32
CA CYS A 484 30.69 -25.91 4.67
C CYS A 484 29.32 -25.97 3.99
N ILE A 485 29.25 -26.54 2.80
CA ILE A 485 28.00 -26.80 2.08
C ILE A 485 27.80 -28.30 1.92
N CYS A 486 26.54 -28.72 1.92
CA CYS A 486 26.13 -30.12 1.85
C CYS A 486 25.56 -30.46 0.46
N PRO A 487 25.62 -31.74 0.05
CA PRO A 487 25.05 -32.18 -1.22
C PRO A 487 23.51 -32.09 -1.21
N GLU A 488 22.88 -32.08 -2.39
CA GLU A 488 21.41 -31.98 -2.53
C GLU A 488 20.68 -32.99 -1.63
N GLY A 489 19.71 -32.48 -0.85
CA GLY A 489 18.91 -33.27 0.11
C GLY A 489 19.46 -33.35 1.54
N HIS A 490 20.59 -32.69 1.84
CA HIS A 490 21.21 -32.65 3.16
C HIS A 490 21.44 -31.22 3.64
N LEU A 491 21.23 -30.96 4.93
CA LEU A 491 21.51 -29.66 5.57
C LEU A 491 22.70 -29.75 6.53
N LEU A 492 23.39 -28.63 6.69
CA LEU A 492 24.52 -28.49 7.59
C LEU A 492 24.06 -28.60 9.05
N GLN A 493 24.75 -29.40 9.87
CA GLN A 493 24.40 -29.65 11.27
C GLN A 493 24.90 -28.52 12.19
N GLU A 494 24.47 -28.53 13.47
CA GLU A 494 24.84 -27.53 14.49
C GLU A 494 26.36 -27.33 14.66
N ASP A 495 27.18 -28.32 14.28
CA ASP A 495 28.64 -28.22 14.33
C ASP A 495 29.25 -27.35 13.20
N GLY A 496 28.41 -26.89 12.26
CA GLY A 496 28.82 -26.09 11.09
C GLY A 496 29.71 -26.82 10.10
N LYS A 497 29.87 -28.15 10.22
CA LYS A 497 30.87 -28.94 9.49
C LYS A 497 30.32 -30.23 8.91
N SER A 498 29.40 -30.89 9.60
CA SER A 498 28.82 -32.17 9.23
C SER A 498 27.49 -31.98 8.49
N CYS A 499 27.19 -32.89 7.57
CA CYS A 499 25.97 -32.91 6.78
C CYS A 499 24.98 -33.93 7.34
N GLY A 500 23.83 -33.44 7.75
CA GLY A 500 22.70 -34.23 8.23
C GLY A 500 21.63 -34.39 7.16
N SER A 501 20.96 -35.53 7.12
CA SER A 501 19.71 -35.67 6.37
C SER A 501 18.60 -34.99 7.19
N CYS A 502 17.89 -33.98 6.66
CA CYS A 502 16.61 -33.60 7.28
C CYS A 502 15.66 -34.78 7.08
N ARG A 503 15.24 -35.38 8.20
CA ARG A 503 14.12 -36.31 8.20
C ARG A 503 12.86 -35.46 8.22
N SER A 504 11.87 -35.84 7.41
CA SER A 504 10.52 -35.27 7.43
C SER A 504 10.09 -35.00 8.87
N ALA A 505 9.55 -33.82 9.15
CA ALA A 505 9.08 -33.50 10.49
C ALA A 505 8.11 -34.58 10.95
N ASN A 506 8.46 -35.25 12.04
CA ASN A 506 7.58 -36.23 12.63
C ASN A 506 6.43 -35.46 13.27
N ILE A 507 5.22 -35.54 12.70
CA ILE A 507 4.03 -34.87 13.26
C ILE A 507 3.04 -35.87 13.86
N ASP A 508 2.24 -35.44 14.82
CA ASP A 508 1.04 -36.15 15.24
C ASP A 508 -0.16 -35.50 14.53
N LEU A 509 -0.74 -36.21 13.55
CA LEU A 509 -1.86 -35.74 12.73
C LEU A 509 -3.15 -36.44 13.14
N VAL A 510 -4.17 -35.69 13.55
CA VAL A 510 -5.51 -36.22 13.79
C VAL A 510 -6.46 -35.69 12.72
N LEU A 511 -7.09 -36.62 12.00
CA LEU A 511 -8.07 -36.35 10.96
C LEU A 511 -9.47 -36.44 11.56
N LEU A 512 -10.25 -35.36 11.48
CA LEU A 512 -11.66 -35.35 11.88
C LEU A 512 -12.54 -35.34 10.65
N ILE A 513 -13.28 -36.43 10.44
CA ILE A 513 -14.17 -36.58 9.28
C ILE A 513 -15.64 -36.47 9.70
N ASP A 514 -16.36 -35.55 9.08
CA ASP A 514 -17.80 -35.44 9.24
C ASP A 514 -18.50 -36.64 8.55
N GLY A 515 -19.16 -37.45 9.35
CA GLY A 515 -19.99 -38.58 8.94
C GLY A 515 -21.50 -38.28 9.03
N SER A 516 -21.87 -37.01 9.16
CA SER A 516 -23.25 -36.55 9.26
C SER A 516 -24.02 -36.75 7.96
N LYS A 517 -25.36 -36.78 8.08
CA LYS A 517 -26.28 -36.97 6.96
C LYS A 517 -26.13 -35.90 5.87
N SER A 518 -25.71 -34.69 6.22
CA SER A 518 -25.55 -33.56 5.30
C SER A 518 -24.46 -33.81 4.26
N VAL A 519 -23.40 -34.53 4.62
CA VAL A 519 -22.27 -34.86 3.74
C VAL A 519 -22.74 -35.70 2.54
N ARG A 520 -23.72 -36.57 2.74
CA ARG A 520 -24.20 -37.58 1.77
C ARG A 520 -23.14 -38.67 1.51
N PRO A 521 -23.58 -39.90 1.15
CA PRO A 521 -22.65 -41.01 0.91
C PRO A 521 -21.60 -40.74 -0.18
N GLN A 522 -21.99 -40.01 -1.23
CA GLN A 522 -21.10 -39.71 -2.36
C GLN A 522 -19.95 -38.79 -1.96
N ASN A 523 -20.21 -37.71 -1.22
CA ASN A 523 -19.12 -36.83 -0.76
C ASN A 523 -18.30 -37.51 0.35
N PHE A 524 -18.92 -38.37 1.17
CA PHE A 524 -18.18 -39.11 2.20
C PHE A 524 -17.11 -40.03 1.58
N GLU A 525 -17.41 -40.67 0.45
CA GLU A 525 -16.40 -41.43 -0.31
C GLU A 525 -15.31 -40.53 -0.91
N LEU A 526 -15.64 -39.30 -1.34
CA LEU A 526 -14.62 -38.33 -1.77
C LEU A 526 -13.71 -37.91 -0.61
N VAL A 527 -14.25 -37.70 0.59
CA VAL A 527 -13.46 -37.40 1.80
C VAL A 527 -12.50 -38.55 2.11
N LYS A 528 -12.95 -39.80 2.01
CA LYS A 528 -12.07 -40.98 2.20
C LYS A 528 -10.95 -41.04 1.16
N GLN A 529 -11.25 -40.71 -0.09
CA GLN A 529 -10.22 -40.61 -1.15
C GLN A 529 -9.23 -39.47 -0.87
N PHE A 530 -9.73 -38.31 -0.44
CA PHE A 530 -8.90 -37.15 -0.08
C PHE A 530 -7.95 -37.50 1.06
N VAL A 531 -8.47 -38.11 2.13
CA VAL A 531 -7.64 -38.56 3.26
C VAL A 531 -6.54 -39.50 2.79
N ASN A 532 -6.84 -40.44 1.89
CA ASN A 532 -5.83 -41.34 1.34
C ASN A 532 -4.77 -40.60 0.52
N GLN A 533 -5.15 -39.57 -0.24
CA GLN A 533 -4.21 -38.73 -0.99
C GLN A 533 -3.29 -37.92 -0.06
N VAL A 534 -3.81 -37.43 1.07
CA VAL A 534 -2.97 -36.78 2.10
C VAL A 534 -2.00 -37.79 2.69
N VAL A 535 -2.48 -38.98 3.08
CA VAL A 535 -1.66 -40.06 3.65
C VAL A 535 -0.55 -40.52 2.71
N ASP A 536 -0.79 -40.54 1.40
CA ASP A 536 0.24 -40.89 0.41
C ASP A 536 1.44 -39.94 0.45
N GLN A 537 1.21 -38.67 0.78
CA GLN A 537 2.24 -37.63 0.78
C GLN A 537 3.04 -37.50 2.08
N LEU A 538 2.59 -38.09 3.19
CA LEU A 538 3.24 -38.01 4.50
C LEU A 538 4.29 -39.10 4.69
N ASP A 539 5.36 -38.91 5.47
CA ASP A 539 6.29 -40.00 5.81
C ASP A 539 5.86 -40.76 7.09
N ILE A 540 5.02 -41.77 6.93
CA ILE A 540 4.45 -42.54 8.05
C ILE A 540 5.38 -43.68 8.45
N SER A 541 5.84 -43.64 9.70
CA SER A 541 6.61 -44.74 10.30
C SER A 541 6.46 -44.75 11.82
N ALA A 542 6.91 -45.82 12.48
CA ALA A 542 6.84 -45.95 13.94
C ALA A 542 7.58 -44.83 14.71
N HIS A 543 8.60 -44.25 14.06
CA HIS A 543 9.40 -43.13 14.56
C HIS A 543 9.08 -41.81 13.83
N GLY A 544 8.17 -41.87 12.85
CA GLY A 544 7.81 -40.84 11.87
C GLY A 544 6.57 -40.05 12.24
N THR A 545 5.77 -39.73 11.22
CA THR A 545 4.43 -39.17 11.37
C THR A 545 3.44 -40.24 11.85
N ARG A 546 2.63 -39.89 12.85
CA ARG A 546 1.53 -40.72 13.35
C ARG A 546 0.21 -40.11 12.91
N VAL A 547 -0.72 -40.95 12.48
CA VAL A 547 -2.02 -40.51 11.98
C VAL A 547 -3.14 -41.20 12.76
N GLY A 548 -4.03 -40.41 13.33
CA GLY A 548 -5.28 -40.86 13.96
C GLY A 548 -6.47 -40.39 13.13
N LEU A 549 -7.56 -41.15 13.18
CA LEU A 549 -8.80 -40.79 12.49
C LEU A 549 -9.98 -40.85 13.45
N VAL A 550 -10.73 -39.77 13.49
CA VAL A 550 -11.94 -39.59 14.27
C VAL A 550 -13.07 -39.28 13.32
N GLN A 551 -14.16 -40.04 13.42
CA GLN A 551 -15.40 -39.74 12.71
C GLN A 551 -16.41 -39.16 13.69
N TYR A 552 -17.09 -38.09 13.27
CA TYR A 552 -18.13 -37.48 14.09
C TYR A 552 -19.45 -37.33 13.34
N SER A 553 -20.52 -37.32 14.11
CA SER A 553 -21.88 -36.98 13.66
C SER A 553 -22.65 -36.42 14.86
N SER A 554 -23.75 -37.05 15.29
CA SER A 554 -24.36 -36.78 16.62
C SER A 554 -23.56 -37.36 17.79
N ARG A 555 -22.54 -38.17 17.49
CA ARG A 555 -21.58 -38.74 18.44
C ARG A 555 -20.21 -38.76 17.77
N VAL A 556 -19.17 -38.73 18.58
CA VAL A 556 -17.77 -38.84 18.13
C VAL A 556 -17.30 -40.28 18.33
N ARG A 557 -16.55 -40.82 17.38
CA ARG A 557 -15.93 -42.15 17.44
C ARG A 557 -14.51 -42.07 16.90
N THR A 558 -13.53 -42.51 17.69
CA THR A 558 -12.20 -42.82 17.19
C THR A 558 -12.28 -44.06 16.31
N GLU A 559 -11.99 -43.93 15.02
CA GLU A 559 -11.87 -45.08 14.12
C GLU A 559 -10.55 -45.81 14.37
N PHE A 560 -9.47 -45.05 14.57
CA PHE A 560 -8.19 -45.57 15.06
C PHE A 560 -7.33 -44.47 15.71
N PRO A 561 -6.65 -44.78 16.82
CA PRO A 561 -5.71 -43.86 17.49
C PRO A 561 -4.37 -43.72 16.77
N LEU A 562 -3.58 -42.71 17.17
CA LEU A 562 -2.27 -42.37 16.62
C LEU A 562 -1.23 -43.52 16.73
N ASN A 563 -1.41 -44.44 17.69
CA ASN A 563 -0.50 -45.56 17.92
C ASN A 563 -0.94 -46.89 17.26
N MET A 564 -2.09 -46.92 16.57
CA MET A 564 -2.66 -48.18 16.06
C MET A 564 -1.94 -48.72 14.83
N TYR A 565 -1.77 -47.89 13.80
CA TYR A 565 -1.17 -48.28 12.52
C TYR A 565 0.20 -47.66 12.36
N LYS A 566 1.09 -48.37 11.65
CA LYS A 566 2.50 -47.95 11.49
C LYS A 566 2.94 -47.83 10.03
N SER A 567 2.07 -48.17 9.08
CA SER A 567 2.33 -48.04 7.64
C SER A 567 1.19 -47.31 6.93
N LYS A 568 1.52 -46.65 5.80
CA LYS A 568 0.54 -45.94 4.97
C LYS A 568 -0.54 -46.87 4.43
N GLU A 569 -0.13 -48.09 4.04
CA GLU A 569 -1.01 -49.09 3.43
C GLU A 569 -2.09 -49.54 4.42
N GLU A 570 -1.72 -49.73 5.69
CA GLU A 570 -2.67 -50.08 6.75
C GLU A 570 -3.67 -48.96 7.01
N ILE A 571 -3.20 -47.71 7.10
CA ILE A 571 -4.05 -46.54 7.32
C ILE A 571 -5.01 -46.37 6.15
N LYS A 572 -4.54 -46.43 4.90
CA LYS A 572 -5.39 -46.29 3.72
C LYS A 572 -6.47 -47.39 3.65
N ALA A 573 -6.09 -48.63 3.99
CA ALA A 573 -7.04 -49.72 4.06
C ALA A 573 -8.06 -49.55 5.20
N ALA A 574 -7.65 -48.98 6.33
CA ALA A 574 -8.54 -48.67 7.45
C ALA A 574 -9.51 -47.53 7.11
N VAL A 575 -9.02 -46.43 6.52
CA VAL A 575 -9.83 -45.29 6.05
C VAL A 575 -10.93 -45.77 5.11
N MET A 576 -10.61 -46.62 4.13
CA MET A 576 -11.62 -47.12 3.18
C MET A 576 -12.69 -48.02 3.82
N LYS A 577 -12.43 -48.63 4.98
CA LYS A 577 -13.40 -49.47 5.71
C LYS A 577 -14.31 -48.68 6.64
N VAL A 578 -14.05 -47.40 6.86
CA VAL A 578 -14.86 -46.55 7.73
C VAL A 578 -16.30 -46.48 7.23
N ALA A 579 -17.24 -46.76 8.14
CA ALA A 579 -18.67 -46.79 7.87
C ALA A 579 -19.32 -45.44 8.13
N TYR A 580 -20.15 -44.99 7.18
CA TYR A 580 -20.88 -43.73 7.26
C TYR A 580 -21.95 -43.74 8.38
N MET A 581 -22.08 -42.65 9.14
CA MET A 581 -22.91 -42.60 10.37
C MET A 581 -24.33 -42.04 10.15
N GLU A 582 -24.52 -41.12 9.19
CA GLU A 582 -25.83 -40.60 8.77
C GLU A 582 -26.65 -39.85 9.84
N LYS A 583 -25.99 -39.25 10.84
CA LYS A 583 -26.67 -38.50 11.92
C LYS A 583 -26.41 -36.98 11.86
N GLY A 584 -26.57 -36.24 12.95
CA GLY A 584 -26.33 -34.79 13.02
C GLY A 584 -24.85 -34.42 12.90
N THR A 585 -24.52 -33.14 13.06
CA THR A 585 -23.16 -32.60 12.89
C THR A 585 -22.74 -31.87 14.17
N MET A 586 -22.00 -32.54 15.05
CA MET A 586 -21.49 -31.99 16.32
C MET A 586 -19.98 -31.73 16.21
N THR A 587 -19.59 -30.68 15.50
CA THR A 587 -18.19 -30.33 15.24
C THR A 587 -17.51 -29.84 16.52
N GLY A 588 -18.21 -29.12 17.40
CA GLY A 588 -17.67 -28.65 18.68
C GLY A 588 -17.27 -29.81 19.58
N LEU A 589 -18.13 -30.83 19.69
CA LEU A 589 -17.85 -32.07 20.40
C LEU A 589 -16.69 -32.84 19.78
N ALA A 590 -16.55 -32.81 18.46
CA ALA A 590 -15.43 -33.43 17.75
C ALA A 590 -14.09 -32.75 18.09
N LEU A 591 -14.07 -31.41 18.10
CA LEU A 591 -12.90 -30.63 18.52
C LEU A 591 -12.55 -30.88 19.99
N GLN A 592 -13.56 -30.95 20.87
CA GLN A 592 -13.36 -31.32 22.26
C GLN A 592 -12.67 -32.68 22.40
N HIS A 593 -13.21 -33.70 21.73
CA HIS A 593 -12.67 -35.06 21.75
C HIS A 593 -11.24 -35.12 21.19
N MET A 594 -10.94 -34.36 20.13
CA MET A 594 -9.59 -34.27 19.59
C MET A 594 -8.59 -33.73 20.63
N VAL A 595 -8.92 -32.61 21.28
CA VAL A 595 -8.04 -31.94 22.25
C VAL A 595 -7.86 -32.79 23.51
N GLN A 596 -8.94 -33.39 24.02
CA GLN A 596 -8.94 -34.07 25.32
C GLN A 596 -8.53 -35.55 25.24
N GLU A 597 -8.91 -36.24 24.16
CA GLU A 597 -8.70 -37.69 24.02
C GLU A 597 -7.70 -38.01 22.92
N SER A 598 -7.93 -37.56 21.67
CA SER A 598 -7.12 -37.99 20.52
C SER A 598 -5.67 -37.52 20.59
N PHE A 599 -5.39 -36.35 21.17
CA PHE A 599 -4.02 -35.87 21.44
C PHE A 599 -3.50 -36.24 22.84
N SER A 600 -4.14 -37.20 23.53
CA SER A 600 -3.62 -37.74 24.78
C SER A 600 -2.50 -38.76 24.54
N GLU A 601 -1.63 -38.93 25.53
CA GLU A 601 -0.58 -39.96 25.48
C GLU A 601 -1.15 -41.38 25.42
N ALA A 602 -2.36 -41.59 25.97
CA ALA A 602 -3.07 -42.87 25.93
C ALA A 602 -3.45 -43.27 24.50
N GLU A 603 -3.91 -42.30 23.70
CA GLU A 603 -4.25 -42.48 22.28
C GLU A 603 -3.01 -42.40 21.35
N GLY A 604 -1.81 -42.32 21.93
CA GLY A 604 -0.56 -42.42 21.19
C GLY A 604 0.07 -41.10 20.76
N ALA A 605 -0.47 -39.96 21.21
CA ALA A 605 0.19 -38.68 21.02
C ALA A 605 1.50 -38.62 21.81
N ARG A 606 2.51 -37.97 21.24
CA ARG A 606 3.80 -37.84 21.89
C ARG A 606 3.74 -36.75 22.95
N ALA A 607 4.47 -36.97 24.04
CA ALA A 607 4.57 -36.03 25.14
C ALA A 607 4.98 -34.64 24.63
N ALA A 608 4.35 -33.59 25.16
CA ALA A 608 4.59 -32.21 24.73
C ALA A 608 6.08 -31.80 24.87
N SER A 609 6.81 -32.40 25.81
CA SER A 609 8.26 -32.19 26.02
C SER A 609 9.14 -32.61 24.83
N ARG A 610 8.62 -33.42 23.90
CA ARG A 610 9.35 -33.82 22.68
C ARG A 610 9.24 -32.82 21.55
N ASN A 611 8.49 -31.73 21.73
CA ASN A 611 8.28 -30.64 20.77
C ASN A 611 7.86 -31.14 19.37
N ILE A 612 6.96 -32.13 19.34
CA ILE A 612 6.42 -32.70 18.10
C ILE A 612 5.20 -31.85 17.69
N PRO A 613 5.17 -31.29 16.47
CA PRO A 613 4.00 -30.54 15.99
C PRO A 613 2.74 -31.41 16.00
N ARG A 614 1.65 -30.85 16.54
CA ARG A 614 0.32 -31.47 16.55
C ARG A 614 -0.55 -30.78 15.53
N VAL A 615 -1.18 -31.55 14.65
CA VAL A 615 -1.98 -31.01 13.56
C VAL A 615 -3.36 -31.64 13.55
N GLY A 616 -4.40 -30.81 13.60
CA GLY A 616 -5.79 -31.22 13.43
C GLY A 616 -6.29 -30.85 12.04
N LEU A 617 -6.76 -31.82 11.25
CA LEU A 617 -7.35 -31.58 9.93
C LEU A 617 -8.83 -31.98 9.95
N VAL A 618 -9.71 -30.99 9.85
CA VAL A 618 -11.17 -31.14 10.02
C VAL A 618 -11.87 -31.07 8.68
N PHE A 619 -12.74 -32.04 8.39
CA PHE A 619 -13.61 -32.06 7.22
C PHE A 619 -15.06 -31.90 7.65
N THR A 620 -15.76 -30.88 7.14
CA THR A 620 -17.19 -30.63 7.45
C THR A 620 -17.96 -30.18 6.21
N ASP A 621 -19.23 -30.58 6.05
CA ASP A 621 -20.13 -30.18 4.93
C ASP A 621 -21.29 -29.28 5.39
N GLY A 622 -21.38 -28.95 6.68
CA GLY A 622 -22.52 -28.20 7.17
C GLY A 622 -22.30 -27.52 8.51
N ARG A 623 -23.23 -26.61 8.81
CA ARG A 623 -23.29 -25.86 10.05
C ARG A 623 -23.31 -26.80 11.25
N SER A 624 -22.44 -26.56 12.22
CA SER A 624 -22.43 -27.31 13.46
C SER A 624 -23.73 -27.11 14.25
N GLN A 625 -24.18 -28.15 14.95
CA GLN A 625 -25.36 -28.11 15.83
C GLN A 625 -25.02 -27.75 17.28
N ASP A 626 -23.74 -27.57 17.56
CA ASP A 626 -23.15 -27.19 18.83
C ASP A 626 -22.14 -26.05 18.65
N ASP A 627 -21.71 -25.45 19.76
CA ASP A 627 -20.75 -24.34 19.76
C ASP A 627 -19.32 -24.83 19.43
N ILE A 628 -18.72 -24.25 18.40
CA ILE A 628 -17.35 -24.56 17.95
C ILE A 628 -16.31 -23.59 18.52
N THR A 629 -16.72 -22.39 18.93
CA THR A 629 -15.82 -21.27 19.28
C THR A 629 -14.88 -21.65 20.43
N GLU A 630 -15.43 -22.21 21.50
CA GLU A 630 -14.68 -22.54 22.71
C GLU A 630 -13.58 -23.57 22.44
N TRP A 631 -13.91 -24.64 21.72
CA TRP A 631 -13.00 -25.76 21.50
C TRP A 631 -12.02 -25.51 20.36
N ALA A 632 -12.41 -24.75 19.33
CA ALA A 632 -11.47 -24.27 18.31
C ALA A 632 -10.39 -23.40 18.95
N LYS A 633 -10.77 -22.47 19.83
CA LYS A 633 -9.82 -21.64 20.58
C LYS A 633 -8.90 -22.47 21.47
N LYS A 634 -9.45 -23.40 22.26
CA LYS A 634 -8.66 -24.28 23.12
C LYS A 634 -7.68 -25.16 22.33
N ALA A 635 -8.05 -25.61 21.14
CA ALA A 635 -7.16 -26.38 20.27
C ALA A 635 -5.94 -25.53 19.85
N LYS A 636 -6.17 -24.29 19.41
CA LYS A 636 -5.10 -23.35 19.02
C LYS A 636 -4.21 -22.99 20.21
N GLU A 637 -4.80 -22.71 21.38
CA GLU A 637 -4.07 -22.42 22.62
C GLU A 637 -3.24 -23.63 23.12
N ALA A 638 -3.68 -24.86 22.81
CA ALA A 638 -2.93 -26.09 23.09
C ALA A 638 -1.76 -26.33 22.11
N GLY A 639 -1.48 -25.40 21.20
CA GLY A 639 -0.42 -25.51 20.20
C GLY A 639 -0.73 -26.49 19.08
N ILE A 640 -2.01 -26.76 18.81
CA ILE A 640 -2.44 -27.61 17.70
C ILE A 640 -2.69 -26.72 16.48
N THR A 641 -1.95 -26.96 15.40
CA THR A 641 -2.20 -26.29 14.12
C THR A 641 -3.45 -26.87 13.49
N MET A 642 -4.48 -26.02 13.33
CA MET A 642 -5.79 -26.41 12.85
C MET A 642 -5.96 -26.08 11.37
N TYR A 643 -6.28 -27.10 10.58
CA TYR A 643 -6.70 -27.00 9.18
C TYR A 643 -8.18 -27.34 9.06
N ALA A 644 -8.94 -26.54 8.33
CA ALA A 644 -10.36 -26.73 8.10
C ALA A 644 -10.66 -26.91 6.61
N VAL A 645 -11.38 -27.96 6.25
CA VAL A 645 -11.72 -28.32 4.88
C VAL A 645 -13.23 -28.44 4.73
N GLY A 646 -13.80 -27.50 3.98
CA GLY A 646 -15.22 -27.45 3.67
C GLY A 646 -15.58 -28.37 2.50
N VAL A 647 -16.44 -29.33 2.73
CA VAL A 647 -17.01 -30.21 1.69
C VAL A 647 -18.39 -29.66 1.29
N GLY A 648 -18.77 -29.68 0.02
CA GLY A 648 -20.15 -29.35 -0.39
C GLY A 648 -20.67 -27.96 0.03
N LYS A 649 -21.67 -27.90 0.93
CA LYS A 649 -22.35 -26.70 1.44
C LYS A 649 -21.78 -26.20 2.78
N ALA A 650 -20.50 -26.44 3.05
CA ALA A 650 -19.87 -25.99 4.29
C ALA A 650 -19.92 -24.46 4.47
N VAL A 651 -20.14 -24.02 5.71
CA VAL A 651 -20.25 -22.61 6.11
C VAL A 651 -18.84 -22.04 6.30
N GLU A 652 -18.48 -21.00 5.54
CA GLU A 652 -17.13 -20.43 5.54
C GLU A 652 -16.71 -19.89 6.90
N ASP A 653 -17.61 -19.17 7.56
CA ASP A 653 -17.34 -18.55 8.86
C ASP A 653 -16.92 -19.60 9.90
N GLU A 654 -17.57 -20.76 9.92
CA GLU A 654 -17.21 -21.86 10.84
C GLU A 654 -15.83 -22.46 10.49
N LEU A 655 -15.49 -22.57 9.21
CA LEU A 655 -14.19 -23.07 8.77
C LEU A 655 -13.06 -22.12 9.17
N ARG A 656 -13.26 -20.80 8.97
CA ARG A 656 -12.30 -19.77 9.36
C ARG A 656 -12.11 -19.72 10.86
N GLU A 657 -13.18 -19.94 11.62
CA GLU A 657 -13.11 -20.01 13.08
C GLU A 657 -12.32 -21.23 13.58
N ILE A 658 -12.40 -22.37 12.90
CA ILE A 658 -11.61 -23.57 13.23
C ILE A 658 -10.13 -23.39 12.83
N ALA A 659 -9.86 -22.82 11.67
CA ALA A 659 -8.53 -22.70 11.08
C ALA A 659 -7.56 -21.82 11.92
N SER A 660 -6.27 -22.19 11.94
CA SER A 660 -5.22 -21.40 12.61
C SER A 660 -4.71 -20.24 11.76
N GLU A 661 -4.08 -19.25 12.40
CA GLU A 661 -3.48 -18.11 11.70
C GLU A 661 -2.18 -18.51 10.97
N PRO A 662 -1.89 -17.93 9.78
CA PRO A 662 -2.78 -17.12 8.96
C PRO A 662 -3.92 -17.96 8.36
N VAL A 663 -5.17 -17.51 8.52
CA VAL A 663 -6.38 -18.28 8.17
C VAL A 663 -6.34 -18.77 6.72
N GLU A 664 -5.91 -17.92 5.80
CA GLU A 664 -5.85 -18.13 4.35
C GLU A 664 -4.94 -19.29 3.93
N LYS A 665 -4.04 -19.74 4.81
CA LYS A 665 -3.19 -20.93 4.58
C LYS A 665 -3.75 -22.21 5.20
N HIS A 666 -4.79 -22.10 6.01
CA HIS A 666 -5.30 -23.17 6.87
C HIS A 666 -6.78 -23.50 6.65
N PHE A 667 -7.52 -22.75 5.84
CA PHE A 667 -8.88 -23.11 5.42
C PHE A 667 -8.95 -23.39 3.91
N PHE A 668 -9.73 -24.39 3.53
CA PHE A 668 -9.87 -24.83 2.13
C PHE A 668 -11.28 -25.32 1.82
N TYR A 669 -11.68 -25.28 0.55
CA TYR A 669 -12.92 -25.87 0.05
C TYR A 669 -12.63 -27.03 -0.92
N THR A 670 -13.33 -28.16 -0.79
CA THR A 670 -13.06 -29.37 -1.59
C THR A 670 -13.50 -29.29 -3.04
N SER A 671 -14.13 -28.20 -3.48
CA SER A 671 -14.32 -27.96 -4.92
C SER A 671 -12.99 -27.64 -5.62
N ASP A 672 -11.93 -27.37 -4.88
CA ASP A 672 -10.61 -27.04 -5.39
C ASP A 672 -9.62 -28.20 -5.21
N PHE A 673 -9.24 -28.87 -6.30
CA PHE A 673 -8.22 -29.92 -6.28
C PHE A 673 -6.82 -29.39 -5.95
N THR A 674 -6.58 -28.08 -6.02
CA THR A 674 -5.29 -27.47 -5.62
C THR A 674 -5.08 -27.50 -4.11
N ALA A 675 -6.16 -27.54 -3.33
CA ALA A 675 -6.10 -27.62 -1.87
C ALA A 675 -5.35 -28.88 -1.38
N ILE A 676 -5.46 -30.00 -2.11
CA ILE A 676 -4.74 -31.25 -1.78
C ILE A 676 -3.23 -31.03 -1.82
N ASN A 677 -2.74 -30.38 -2.89
CA ASN A 677 -1.32 -30.13 -3.06
C ASN A 677 -0.83 -29.10 -2.04
N GLN A 678 -1.59 -28.05 -1.78
CA GLN A 678 -1.21 -27.02 -0.80
C GLN A 678 -1.20 -27.55 0.63
N ILE A 679 -2.23 -28.30 1.05
CA ILE A 679 -2.26 -28.93 2.38
C ILE A 679 -1.13 -29.92 2.50
N ALA A 680 -0.91 -30.78 1.49
CA ALA A 680 0.14 -31.77 1.59
C ALA A 680 1.56 -31.18 1.55
N GLU A 681 1.81 -30.11 0.79
CA GLU A 681 3.07 -29.35 0.84
C GLU A 681 3.24 -28.66 2.20
N ASN A 682 2.18 -28.08 2.76
CA ASN A 682 2.22 -27.49 4.10
C ASN A 682 2.41 -28.52 5.20
N LEU A 683 1.90 -29.75 5.04
CA LEU A 683 2.07 -30.86 5.99
C LEU A 683 3.39 -31.61 5.81
N LYS A 684 4.06 -31.49 4.65
CA LYS A 684 5.45 -31.91 4.41
C LYS A 684 6.46 -31.00 5.10
N LEU A 685 6.10 -30.42 6.25
CA LEU A 685 6.94 -29.49 7.01
C LEU A 685 8.38 -30.02 7.06
N ASN A 686 9.29 -29.30 6.41
CA ASN A 686 10.71 -29.39 6.69
C ASN A 686 10.93 -28.69 8.03
N VAL A 687 10.59 -29.35 9.15
CA VAL A 687 11.01 -28.89 10.49
C VAL A 687 12.43 -29.39 10.70
N CYS A 688 13.39 -28.56 10.30
CA CYS A 688 14.72 -28.60 10.90
C CYS A 688 14.64 -27.62 12.10
N PRO A 689 15.16 -27.98 13.29
CA PRO A 689 14.87 -27.24 14.52
C PRO A 689 15.54 -25.87 14.49
N GLU A 690 14.74 -24.81 14.35
CA GLU A 690 14.95 -23.44 14.83
C GLU A 690 13.63 -22.73 14.51
N GLU A 691 12.82 -22.34 15.48
CA GLU A 691 12.88 -21.01 16.09
C GLU A 691 12.34 -21.06 17.52
N SER A 692 13.23 -21.01 18.51
CA SER A 692 12.89 -20.40 19.79
C SER A 692 14.18 -19.97 20.47
N GLN A 693 14.32 -18.65 20.63
CA GLN A 693 15.35 -17.89 21.37
C GLN A 693 16.39 -17.18 20.50
N GLY A 694 16.04 -15.95 20.13
CA GLY A 694 16.94 -14.90 19.70
C GLY A 694 16.11 -13.64 19.48
N GLU A 695 16.25 -12.64 20.36
CA GLU A 695 15.66 -11.32 20.16
C GLU A 695 16.11 -10.77 18.80
N ILE A 696 15.16 -10.61 17.87
CA ILE A 696 15.39 -9.82 16.65
C ILE A 696 15.02 -8.39 17.02
N GLU A 697 16.05 -7.54 17.14
CA GLU A 697 15.90 -6.09 17.06
C GLU A 697 15.07 -5.74 15.82
N VAL A 698 13.97 -5.02 16.03
CA VAL A 698 13.18 -4.40 14.96
C VAL A 698 14.08 -3.37 14.26
N LYS A 699 14.67 -3.73 13.13
CA LYS A 699 15.11 -2.73 12.15
C LYS A 699 13.91 -2.32 11.30
N ASP A 700 13.72 -1.01 11.27
CA ASP A 700 12.64 -0.24 10.66
C ASP A 700 12.31 -0.70 9.21
N PRO A 701 11.03 -0.97 8.87
CA PRO A 701 10.57 -1.39 7.53
C PRO A 701 10.77 -0.37 6.39
N CYS A 702 11.41 0.78 6.64
CA CYS A 702 11.58 1.86 5.66
C CYS A 702 13.02 2.07 5.15
N ALA A 703 13.94 1.11 5.33
CA ALA A 703 15.28 1.21 4.72
C ALA A 703 15.26 0.79 3.24
N CYS A 704 15.32 1.78 2.34
CA CYS A 704 15.31 1.66 0.87
C CYS A 704 16.54 0.97 0.23
N ASP A 705 17.37 0.24 0.98
CA ASP A 705 18.62 -0.32 0.45
C ASP A 705 18.38 -1.55 -0.47
N SER A 706 17.34 -2.34 -0.18
CA SER A 706 17.01 -3.55 -0.95
C SER A 706 16.41 -3.28 -2.33
N LEU A 707 15.75 -2.13 -2.52
CA LEU A 707 15.21 -1.69 -3.82
C LEU A 707 16.31 -1.17 -4.76
N VAL A 708 17.36 -0.54 -4.21
CA VAL A 708 18.50 -0.04 -4.98
C VAL A 708 19.37 -1.19 -5.47
N GLU A 709 19.61 -2.21 -4.62
CA GLU A 709 20.34 -3.42 -5.03
C GLU A 709 19.58 -4.22 -6.10
N PHE A 710 18.25 -4.34 -5.98
CA PHE A 710 17.43 -4.99 -6.99
C PHE A 710 17.42 -4.22 -8.32
N GLN A 711 17.31 -2.88 -8.29
CA GLN A 711 17.39 -2.06 -9.50
C GLN A 711 18.77 -2.14 -10.18
N GLN A 712 19.85 -2.11 -9.40
CA GLN A 712 21.21 -2.23 -9.93
C GLN A 712 21.47 -3.62 -10.53
N ALA A 713 21.05 -4.69 -9.85
CA ALA A 713 21.13 -6.06 -10.36
C ALA A 713 20.32 -6.24 -11.64
N THR A 714 19.13 -5.62 -11.72
CA THR A 714 18.26 -5.69 -12.91
C THR A 714 18.85 -4.90 -14.08
N MET A 715 19.44 -3.73 -13.85
CA MET A 715 20.12 -2.95 -14.89
C MET A 715 21.40 -3.62 -15.42
N VAL A 716 22.19 -4.26 -14.55
CA VAL A 716 23.37 -5.04 -14.97
C VAL A 716 22.95 -6.25 -15.82
N THR A 717 21.86 -6.92 -15.44
CA THR A 717 21.32 -8.07 -16.18
C THR A 717 20.74 -7.65 -17.54
N LEU A 718 20.04 -6.50 -17.61
CA LEU A 718 19.55 -5.91 -18.86
C LEU A 718 20.68 -5.51 -19.81
N ASN A 719 21.79 -4.95 -19.30
CA ASN A 719 22.96 -4.61 -20.10
C ASN A 719 23.71 -5.86 -20.61
N GLN A 720 23.78 -6.93 -19.81
CA GLN A 720 24.36 -8.20 -20.25
C GLN A 720 23.50 -8.90 -21.32
N LEU A 721 22.17 -8.76 -21.26
CA LEU A 721 21.26 -9.25 -22.30
C LEU A 721 21.38 -8.44 -23.61
N ASN A 722 21.59 -7.13 -23.54
CA ASN A 722 21.82 -6.28 -24.72
C ASN A 722 23.18 -6.56 -25.39
N GLN A 723 24.24 -6.88 -24.63
CA GLN A 723 25.53 -7.27 -25.21
C GLN A 723 25.52 -8.66 -25.86
N LYS A 724 24.68 -9.59 -25.37
CA LYS A 724 24.57 -10.95 -25.93
C LYS A 724 23.78 -11.04 -27.24
N HIS A 725 23.01 -10.02 -27.61
CA HIS A 725 22.14 -10.04 -28.81
C HIS A 725 22.60 -9.15 -29.99
N ILE A 726 23.80 -8.54 -29.93
CA ILE A 726 24.33 -7.69 -31.03
C ILE A 726 25.47 -8.36 -31.84
N LEU A 727 25.95 -9.54 -31.45
CA LEU A 727 27.01 -10.25 -32.21
C LEU A 727 26.46 -11.43 -33.01
N PHE A 728 25.62 -11.17 -34.02
CA PHE A 728 25.47 -12.06 -35.20
C PHE A 728 24.79 -11.31 -36.36
N ARG A 729 25.56 -10.51 -37.11
CA ARG A 729 25.46 -10.38 -38.58
C ARG A 729 26.46 -9.36 -39.11
N GLU A 730 27.66 -9.82 -39.43
CA GLU A 730 28.46 -9.28 -40.52
C GLU A 730 29.18 -10.48 -41.13
N ASP A 731 28.64 -10.96 -42.26
CA ASP A 731 29.35 -11.59 -43.39
C ASP A 731 28.35 -12.35 -44.26
N SER A 732 27.87 -11.73 -45.34
CA SER A 732 27.82 -12.32 -46.69
C SER A 732 27.01 -11.49 -47.69
N LEU A 733 27.55 -11.43 -48.93
CA LEU A 733 27.02 -10.90 -50.22
C LEU A 733 27.37 -9.42 -50.47
N VAL A 734 28.31 -9.04 -51.35
CA VAL A 734 28.69 -9.53 -52.70
C VAL A 734 27.47 -9.68 -53.62
N TRP A 735 26.96 -8.56 -54.14
CA TRP A 735 26.95 -8.12 -55.54
C TRP A 735 26.12 -6.83 -55.67
#